data_AF-E6KNY1-F1
#
_entry.id   AF-E6KNY1-F1
#
_cell.length_a   1.000
_cell.length_b   1.000
_cell.length_c   1.000
_cell.angle_alpha   90.00
_cell.angle_beta   90.00
_cell.angle_gamma   90.00
#
_symmetry.space_group_name_H-M   'P 1'
#
loop_
_entity.id
_entity.type
_entity.pdbx_description
1 polymer ?
#
loop_
_entity_poly.entity_id
_entity_poly.type
_entity_poly.pdbx_seq_one_letter_code
_entity_poly.pdbx_strand_id
1 'polypeptide(L)'
;MTAEKKYIGAYSRDARDYFSLLPTEREIVEQLQAIYREDKGLFVLCGNRGSGKSSLKNISLEFDKKYSCDKDDKEILVVNVSFFSGNKDFHREILMQIPNAISKRMEDIEDYLDGFINDDRGFYPTLEYNAEEKEKKYDWLEQDKIRENFSTIHRRLKKIEKNFENASNIYNVCNELSNQTSNLFEQFNLLNKQNKLQNSKFPLFQKNRVDISSFRRNIDELYHKVEHFERKSVELVKLEKFLFISQQQWQYFDLEITNTKRYLESTTSEVSSESSIDLSANIGIIKSGFQLRGKISSSDNEELSRELKSIVTEELKERQLLRLLKNMSEYFNITFSIDELDKCNTATIIDMIDKNKRLFFDCNVSTLLITDISTAISLLEKSDYISEPNIIVVPDLGILNYIYRVNKKGLSLSYEFIRILDSYFMNKMNNRELNYDRKDTGRRGFSKGFELYKFMNTNLYRDINQLYKPIVLKFYWELIDLLAFVGELSKEEYEQFENSFFNNNDLHSLKVKFIIRKIIKQLTSQSFEYSFILQDNRSQYRHDKSLEEFNSKKSDIQKFLRQLALNPTILSDEIAFLKINHIDSQTEEFSDYLKKLGIDDEKFKNILLQLSEPRKKVLSDGISCRFVEEFYDPSQGVDDARNIVKRENVVGVILFYPHDYSENANPNHQPLRNGIIITVTDFDEIILYPYLGYIGLHSHKPSYLTEFKKELSDQNILVYEVEDENLWKGCFEKDNKDLKDKIFDVCKNEIKRWLYEMKYKSNR
;
A
#
# COMPACT_ATOMS: atom_id res chain seq x y z
N MET A 1 -3.92 30.63 -13.11
CA MET A 1 -4.88 29.54 -12.87
C MET A 1 -4.24 28.26 -13.36
N THR A 2 -4.02 27.28 -12.50
CA THR A 2 -3.94 25.84 -12.84
C THR A 2 -3.93 25.05 -11.52
N ALA A 3 -5.11 24.89 -10.93
CA ALA A 3 -5.32 23.88 -9.91
C ALA A 3 -6.10 22.76 -10.58
N GLU A 4 -5.48 21.60 -10.80
CA GLU A 4 -6.20 20.33 -10.70
C GLU A 4 -5.23 19.15 -10.54
N LYS A 5 -4.95 18.84 -9.27
CA LYS A 5 -4.98 17.44 -8.81
C LYS A 5 -5.83 17.41 -7.55
N LYS A 6 -7.05 16.91 -7.69
CA LYS A 6 -7.82 16.35 -6.57
C LYS A 6 -8.41 15.04 -7.04
N TYR A 7 -7.69 13.94 -6.87
CA TYR A 7 -8.39 12.68 -6.73
C TYR A 7 -8.91 12.57 -5.29
N ILE A 8 -10.23 12.42 -5.16
CA ILE A 8 -11.00 12.45 -3.89
C ILE A 8 -11.71 11.09 -3.67
N GLY A 9 -11.15 10.00 -4.20
CA GLY A 9 -11.77 8.68 -4.15
C GLY A 9 -10.94 7.63 -3.39
N ALA A 10 -11.45 6.39 -3.37
CA ALA A 10 -10.73 5.24 -2.85
C ALA A 10 -9.53 4.88 -3.73
N TYR A 11 -8.54 4.19 -3.18
CA TYR A 11 -7.38 3.80 -3.99
C TYR A 11 -7.81 2.96 -5.21
N SER A 12 -7.36 3.38 -6.39
CA SER A 12 -7.36 2.55 -7.59
C SER A 12 -5.99 2.63 -8.25
N ARG A 13 -5.62 1.54 -8.92
CA ARG A 13 -4.35 1.44 -9.64
C ARG A 13 -4.21 2.53 -10.70
N ASP A 14 -5.29 2.85 -11.39
CA ASP A 14 -5.32 3.84 -12.46
C ASP A 14 -5.16 5.27 -11.92
N ALA A 15 -5.56 5.52 -10.67
CA ALA A 15 -5.46 6.82 -10.02
C ALA A 15 -4.20 6.97 -9.13
N ARG A 16 -3.27 6.00 -9.15
CA ARG A 16 -2.11 5.97 -8.23
C ARG A 16 -1.20 7.20 -8.32
N ASP A 17 -1.12 7.85 -9.48
CA ASP A 17 -0.32 9.07 -9.70
C ASP A 17 -0.81 10.30 -8.94
N TYR A 18 -2.02 10.21 -8.38
CA TYR A 18 -2.64 11.25 -7.57
C TYR A 18 -2.62 10.88 -6.08
N PHE A 19 -2.21 9.65 -5.74
CA PHE A 19 -2.07 9.21 -4.36
C PHE A 19 -0.70 9.61 -3.81
N SER A 20 -0.72 10.23 -2.64
CA SER A 20 0.48 10.43 -1.83
C SER A 20 0.33 9.70 -0.51
N LEU A 21 1.42 9.11 -0.02
CA LEU A 21 1.50 8.48 1.30
C LEU A 21 2.25 9.39 2.25
N LEU A 22 1.67 9.61 3.43
CA LEU A 22 2.37 10.20 4.55
C LEU A 22 3.41 9.21 5.09
N PRO A 23 4.47 9.67 5.75
CA PRO A 23 5.49 8.78 6.33
C PRO A 23 4.91 7.70 7.25
N THR A 24 3.99 8.07 8.15
CA THR A 24 3.30 7.12 9.03
C THR A 24 2.39 6.16 8.27
N GLU A 25 1.76 6.62 7.19
CA GLU A 25 0.95 5.74 6.33
C GLU A 25 1.85 4.77 5.55
N ARG A 26 3.06 5.18 5.18
CA ARG A 26 4.05 4.32 4.54
C ARG A 26 4.54 3.24 5.50
N GLU A 27 4.84 3.59 6.75
CA GLU A 27 5.18 2.60 7.80
C GLU A 27 4.05 1.57 7.97
N ILE A 28 2.79 2.02 7.98
CA ILE A 28 1.62 1.11 8.04
C ILE A 28 1.54 0.24 6.79
N VAL A 29 1.75 0.81 5.59
CA VAL A 29 1.77 0.05 4.34
C VAL A 29 2.89 -0.98 4.35
N GLU A 30 4.10 -0.62 4.79
CA GLU A 30 5.24 -1.53 4.90
C GLU A 30 4.96 -2.66 5.91
N GLN A 31 4.35 -2.34 7.06
CA GLN A 31 3.92 -3.33 8.05
C GLN A 31 2.87 -4.29 7.48
N LEU A 32 1.84 -3.76 6.80
CA LEU A 32 0.82 -4.57 6.13
C LEU A 32 1.42 -5.41 5.00
N GLN A 33 2.38 -4.85 4.25
CA GLN A 33 3.10 -5.56 3.21
C GLN A 33 3.90 -6.71 3.79
N ALA A 34 4.59 -6.54 4.93
CA ALA A 34 5.29 -7.65 5.58
C ALA A 34 4.31 -8.79 5.91
N ILE A 35 3.14 -8.46 6.48
CA ILE A 35 2.13 -9.47 6.82
C ILE A 35 1.53 -10.14 5.56
N TYR A 36 1.26 -9.36 4.51
CA TYR A 36 0.63 -9.88 3.29
C TYR A 36 1.61 -10.55 2.33
N ARG A 37 2.92 -10.30 2.45
CA ARG A 37 3.91 -10.69 1.44
C ARG A 37 5.01 -11.61 1.96
N GLU A 38 5.17 -11.86 3.26
CA GLU A 38 6.25 -12.76 3.72
C GLU A 38 5.93 -14.25 3.52
N ASP A 39 4.65 -14.65 3.53
CA ASP A 39 4.24 -16.06 3.47
C ASP A 39 3.10 -16.37 2.48
N LYS A 40 2.93 -17.66 2.19
CA LYS A 40 1.72 -18.21 1.53
C LYS A 40 0.51 -17.89 2.39
N GLY A 41 -0.52 -17.27 1.83
CA GLY A 41 -1.62 -16.79 2.68
C GLY A 41 -2.97 -16.65 2.00
N LEU A 42 -4.03 -16.86 2.79
CA LEU A 42 -5.40 -16.52 2.43
C LEU A 42 -5.83 -15.31 3.24
N PHE A 43 -5.97 -14.16 2.57
CA PHE A 43 -6.32 -12.89 3.18
C PHE A 43 -7.79 -12.59 2.96
N VAL A 44 -8.57 -12.62 4.04
CA VAL A 44 -9.98 -12.21 4.02
C VAL A 44 -10.06 -10.74 4.39
N LEU A 45 -10.37 -9.90 3.41
CA LEU A 45 -10.39 -8.45 3.53
C LEU A 45 -11.83 -7.96 3.65
N CYS A 46 -12.16 -7.38 4.79
CA CYS A 46 -13.48 -6.84 5.03
C CYS A 46 -13.44 -5.30 5.01
N GLY A 47 -14.48 -4.67 4.47
CA GLY A 47 -14.60 -3.20 4.42
C GLY A 47 -13.72 -2.58 3.33
N ASN A 48 -14.18 -2.64 2.08
CA ASN A 48 -13.41 -2.19 0.90
C ASN A 48 -13.94 -0.90 0.24
N ARG A 49 -14.87 -0.19 0.90
CA ARG A 49 -15.59 0.95 0.29
C ARG A 49 -15.06 2.31 0.73
N GLY A 50 -14.17 2.36 1.72
CA GLY A 50 -13.64 3.57 2.32
C GLY A 50 -12.51 4.24 1.53
N SER A 51 -12.34 5.54 1.74
CA SER A 51 -11.11 6.28 1.40
C SER A 51 -10.24 6.43 2.65
N GLY A 52 -8.93 6.29 2.51
CA GLY A 52 -7.99 6.35 3.64
C GLY A 52 -7.55 4.96 4.12
N LYS A 53 -8.17 4.41 5.17
CA LYS A 53 -7.77 3.10 5.75
C LYS A 53 -7.84 1.96 4.73
N SER A 54 -8.97 1.86 4.02
CA SER A 54 -9.15 0.87 2.94
C SER A 54 -8.15 1.11 1.81
N SER A 55 -7.78 2.35 1.55
CA SER A 55 -6.71 2.68 0.60
C SER A 55 -5.37 2.11 1.05
N LEU A 56 -4.97 2.28 2.32
CA LEU A 56 -3.69 1.73 2.84
C LEU A 56 -3.65 0.20 2.71
N LYS A 57 -4.74 -0.46 3.10
CA LYS A 57 -4.92 -1.91 2.93
C LYS A 57 -4.80 -2.32 1.46
N ASN A 58 -5.54 -1.67 0.55
CA ASN A 58 -5.50 -1.99 -0.88
C ASN A 58 -4.13 -1.72 -1.50
N ILE A 59 -3.44 -0.66 -1.08
CA ILE A 59 -2.07 -0.34 -1.51
C ILE A 59 -1.08 -1.42 -1.07
N SER A 60 -1.19 -1.92 0.16
CA SER A 60 -0.29 -2.96 0.65
C SER A 60 -0.41 -4.29 -0.11
N LEU A 61 -1.56 -4.51 -0.76
CA LEU A 61 -1.83 -5.68 -1.60
C LEU A 61 -1.43 -5.47 -3.06
N GLU A 62 -1.13 -4.25 -3.49
CA GLU A 62 -0.64 -4.04 -4.84
C GLU A 62 0.75 -4.67 -4.97
N PHE A 63 0.91 -5.58 -5.92
CA PHE A 63 2.20 -6.18 -6.22
C PHE A 63 3.14 -5.16 -6.84
N ASP A 64 4.30 -4.97 -6.22
CA ASP A 64 5.34 -4.09 -6.72
C ASP A 64 5.89 -4.65 -8.03
N LYS A 65 5.68 -3.93 -9.15
CA LYS A 65 6.17 -4.35 -10.48
C LYS A 65 7.70 -4.43 -10.54
N LYS A 66 8.39 -3.80 -9.57
CA LYS A 66 9.85 -3.87 -9.41
C LYS A 66 10.37 -5.30 -9.34
N TYR A 67 9.55 -6.20 -8.82
CA TYR A 67 9.79 -7.62 -8.75
C TYR A 67 8.70 -8.34 -9.55
N SER A 68 8.65 -8.13 -10.87
CA SER A 68 7.80 -8.96 -11.75
C SER A 68 8.11 -10.47 -11.63
N CYS A 69 9.22 -10.82 -10.97
CA CYS A 69 9.57 -12.18 -10.55
C CYS A 69 8.93 -12.59 -9.20
N ASP A 70 8.60 -11.65 -8.30
CA ASP A 70 7.97 -11.92 -6.99
C ASP A 70 6.44 -12.00 -7.06
N LYS A 71 5.83 -11.52 -8.15
CA LYS A 71 4.39 -11.72 -8.41
C LYS A 71 4.01 -13.20 -8.36
N ASP A 72 4.94 -14.06 -8.76
CA ASP A 72 4.64 -15.44 -9.07
C ASP A 72 5.06 -16.39 -7.95
N ASP A 73 6.06 -16.06 -7.13
CA ASP A 73 6.51 -16.91 -6.02
C ASP A 73 5.58 -16.91 -4.80
N LYS A 74 4.67 -15.94 -4.67
CA LYS A 74 3.83 -15.80 -3.48
C LYS A 74 2.44 -16.40 -3.72
N GLU A 75 2.21 -17.56 -3.12
CA GLU A 75 0.93 -18.29 -3.18
C GLU A 75 -0.11 -17.58 -2.29
N ILE A 76 -0.70 -16.52 -2.83
CA ILE A 76 -1.61 -15.63 -2.10
C ILE A 76 -3.02 -15.72 -2.69
N LEU A 77 -4.02 -15.84 -1.81
CA LEU A 77 -5.44 -15.78 -2.13
C LEU A 77 -6.07 -14.57 -1.43
N VAL A 78 -6.76 -13.71 -2.17
CA VAL A 78 -7.42 -12.52 -1.62
C VAL A 78 -8.94 -12.65 -1.75
N VAL A 79 -9.62 -12.67 -0.60
CA VAL A 79 -11.07 -12.81 -0.47
C VAL A 79 -11.64 -11.48 -0.02
N ASN A 80 -12.37 -10.78 -0.90
CA ASN A 80 -12.94 -9.48 -0.60
C ASN A 80 -14.38 -9.61 -0.09
N VAL A 81 -14.66 -9.04 1.08
CA VAL A 81 -15.97 -9.02 1.73
C VAL A 81 -16.46 -7.57 1.81
N SER A 82 -17.62 -7.33 1.19
CA SER A 82 -18.13 -5.99 0.84
C SER A 82 -18.48 -5.15 2.07
N PHE A 83 -19.25 -5.72 3.00
CA PHE A 83 -19.76 -5.03 4.18
C PHE A 83 -20.46 -6.01 5.15
N PHE A 84 -20.37 -5.74 6.45
CA PHE A 84 -21.01 -6.55 7.50
C PHE A 84 -22.48 -6.12 7.73
N SER A 85 -23.45 -6.84 7.17
CA SER A 85 -24.88 -6.68 7.51
C SER A 85 -25.38 -7.68 8.56
N GLY A 86 -24.75 -8.86 8.68
CA GLY A 86 -25.07 -9.91 9.66
C GLY A 86 -24.21 -11.17 9.49
N ASN A 87 -24.16 -12.05 10.51
CA ASN A 87 -23.30 -13.24 10.52
C ASN A 87 -23.55 -14.19 9.35
N LYS A 88 -24.82 -14.43 8.99
CA LYS A 88 -25.19 -15.29 7.86
C LYS A 88 -24.59 -14.79 6.57
N ASP A 89 -24.83 -13.51 6.27
CA ASP A 89 -24.37 -12.88 5.04
C ASP A 89 -22.84 -12.82 5.01
N PHE A 90 -22.20 -12.62 6.17
CA PHE A 90 -20.76 -12.62 6.33
C PHE A 90 -20.12 -13.98 5.99
N HIS A 91 -20.57 -15.07 6.61
CA HIS A 91 -20.05 -16.41 6.31
C HIS A 91 -20.34 -16.82 4.86
N ARG A 92 -21.53 -16.47 4.37
CA ARG A 92 -21.96 -16.72 2.99
C ARG A 92 -21.07 -16.02 1.98
N GLU A 93 -20.76 -14.75 2.21
CA GLU A 93 -19.93 -13.95 1.33
C GLU A 93 -18.50 -14.48 1.29
N ILE A 94 -17.92 -14.88 2.43
CA ILE A 94 -16.60 -15.53 2.45
C ILE A 94 -16.60 -16.80 1.59
N LEU A 95 -17.58 -17.70 1.78
CA LEU A 95 -17.66 -18.95 1.03
C LEU A 95 -17.90 -18.74 -0.46
N MET A 96 -18.66 -17.72 -0.84
CA MET A 96 -18.88 -17.36 -2.24
C MET A 96 -17.61 -16.81 -2.91
N GLN A 97 -16.76 -16.11 -2.15
CA GLN A 97 -15.59 -15.42 -2.66
C GLN A 97 -14.32 -16.28 -2.67
N ILE A 98 -14.22 -17.31 -1.82
CA ILE A 98 -13.09 -18.26 -1.83
C ILE A 98 -12.90 -18.93 -3.21
N PRO A 99 -13.94 -19.51 -3.85
CA PRO A 99 -13.82 -20.08 -5.20
C PRO A 99 -13.32 -19.05 -6.23
N ASN A 100 -13.85 -17.82 -6.19
CA ASN A 100 -13.44 -16.75 -7.11
C ASN A 100 -11.95 -16.39 -6.92
N ALA A 101 -11.49 -16.31 -5.67
CA ALA A 101 -10.10 -16.03 -5.36
C ALA A 101 -9.17 -17.15 -5.84
N ILE A 102 -9.58 -18.41 -5.69
CA ILE A 102 -8.83 -19.58 -6.18
C ILE A 102 -8.76 -19.58 -7.71
N SER A 103 -9.90 -19.42 -8.40
CA SER A 103 -9.95 -19.39 -9.86
C SER A 103 -9.08 -18.27 -10.43
N LYS A 104 -9.13 -17.08 -9.85
CA LYS A 104 -8.28 -15.96 -10.26
C LYS A 104 -6.79 -16.27 -10.10
N ARG A 105 -6.39 -16.90 -8.99
CA ARG A 105 -4.98 -17.30 -8.80
C ARG A 105 -4.56 -18.37 -9.80
N MET A 106 -5.44 -19.30 -10.16
CA MET A 106 -5.17 -20.29 -11.20
C MET A 106 -4.97 -19.61 -12.56
N GLU A 107 -5.85 -18.67 -12.94
CA GLU A 107 -5.71 -17.85 -14.16
C GLU A 107 -4.38 -17.08 -14.18
N ASP A 108 -4.02 -16.41 -13.07
CA ASP A 108 -2.76 -15.68 -12.96
C ASP A 108 -1.53 -16.59 -13.16
N ILE A 109 -1.55 -17.82 -12.64
CA ILE A 109 -0.48 -18.81 -12.84
C ILE A 109 -0.43 -19.29 -14.29
N GLU A 110 -1.58 -19.55 -14.91
CA GLU A 110 -1.67 -20.02 -16.30
C GLU A 110 -1.14 -18.96 -17.28
N ASP A 111 -1.60 -17.72 -17.16
CA ASP A 111 -1.17 -16.59 -17.99
C ASP A 111 0.34 -16.35 -17.86
N TYR A 112 0.87 -16.46 -16.63
CA TYR A 112 2.31 -16.36 -16.39
C TYR A 112 3.09 -17.48 -17.07
N LEU A 113 2.67 -18.74 -16.91
CA LEU A 113 3.37 -19.88 -17.48
C LEU A 113 3.40 -19.82 -19.01
N ASP A 114 2.31 -19.40 -19.64
CA ASP A 114 2.25 -19.19 -21.08
C ASP A 114 3.26 -18.11 -21.53
N GLY A 115 3.29 -16.97 -20.84
CA GLY A 115 4.26 -15.90 -21.11
C GLY A 115 5.72 -16.32 -20.87
N PHE A 116 6.00 -16.99 -19.75
CA PHE A 116 7.35 -17.38 -19.34
C PHE A 116 7.97 -18.43 -20.25
N ILE A 117 7.17 -19.36 -20.77
CA ILE A 117 7.67 -20.46 -21.61
C ILE A 117 7.87 -19.99 -23.05
N ASN A 118 7.02 -19.08 -23.53
CA ASN A 118 7.05 -18.52 -24.88
C ASN A 118 7.97 -17.28 -25.03
N ASP A 119 8.51 -16.70 -23.96
CA ASP A 119 9.45 -15.58 -24.07
C ASP A 119 10.87 -16.07 -24.38
N ASP A 120 11.35 -15.78 -25.60
CA ASP A 120 12.71 -16.05 -26.06
C ASP A 120 13.73 -14.97 -25.60
N ARG A 121 13.28 -13.94 -24.84
CA ARG A 121 14.11 -12.78 -24.47
C ARG A 121 15.09 -13.00 -23.33
N GLY A 122 15.20 -14.21 -22.79
CA GLY A 122 16.28 -14.58 -21.87
C GLY A 122 16.27 -13.78 -20.55
N PHE A 123 15.13 -13.73 -19.86
CA PHE A 123 15.06 -13.26 -18.48
C PHE A 123 15.65 -14.33 -17.54
N TYR A 124 16.98 -14.42 -17.48
CA TYR A 124 17.66 -15.22 -16.46
C TYR A 124 18.24 -14.28 -15.41
N PRO A 125 17.95 -14.49 -14.10
CA PRO A 125 18.82 -13.94 -13.07
C PRO A 125 20.20 -14.46 -13.41
N THR A 126 21.11 -13.54 -13.71
CA THR A 126 22.50 -13.85 -14.03
C THR A 126 23.05 -14.76 -12.93
N LEU A 127 23.09 -16.07 -13.19
CA LEU A 127 24.20 -16.87 -12.70
C LEU A 127 25.42 -16.07 -13.16
N GLU A 128 26.18 -15.53 -12.22
CA GLU A 128 27.47 -14.91 -12.49
C GLU A 128 28.26 -15.92 -13.31
N TYR A 129 28.20 -15.77 -14.62
CA TYR A 129 29.03 -16.52 -15.52
C TYR A 129 30.39 -15.90 -15.30
N ASN A 130 31.17 -16.52 -14.42
CA ASN A 130 32.56 -16.18 -14.24
C ASN A 130 33.19 -16.22 -15.63
N ALA A 131 33.42 -15.04 -16.21
CA ALA A 131 34.03 -14.88 -17.53
C ALA A 131 35.48 -15.40 -17.57
N GLU A 132 35.97 -15.95 -16.45
CA GLU A 132 37.23 -16.66 -16.32
C GLU A 132 37.13 -18.19 -16.48
N GLU A 133 35.96 -18.78 -16.79
CA GLU A 133 35.91 -20.18 -17.24
C GLU A 133 36.55 -20.29 -18.63
N LYS A 134 37.87 -20.48 -18.65
CA LYS A 134 38.64 -21.02 -19.79
C LYS A 134 37.77 -22.04 -20.52
N GLU A 135 37.49 -21.81 -21.81
CA GLU A 135 36.65 -22.66 -22.67
C GLU A 135 36.78 -24.15 -22.30
N LYS A 136 35.88 -24.62 -21.44
CA LYS A 136 35.91 -26.00 -20.96
C LYS A 136 35.54 -26.86 -22.15
N LYS A 137 36.47 -27.70 -22.63
CA LYS A 137 36.21 -28.61 -23.75
C LYS A 137 35.03 -29.52 -23.41
N TYR A 138 34.11 -29.65 -24.34
CA TYR A 138 33.00 -30.60 -24.26
C TYR A 138 33.54 -32.03 -24.16
N ASP A 139 33.37 -32.67 -23.01
CA ASP A 139 33.94 -33.96 -22.68
C ASP A 139 32.87 -35.03 -22.39
N TRP A 140 33.33 -36.26 -22.13
CA TRP A 140 32.43 -37.39 -21.90
C TRP A 140 31.62 -37.26 -20.60
N LEU A 141 32.18 -36.60 -19.56
CA LEU A 141 31.50 -36.37 -18.29
C LEU A 141 30.34 -35.38 -18.47
N GLU A 142 30.56 -34.32 -19.24
CA GLU A 142 29.53 -33.35 -19.58
C GLU A 142 28.43 -33.99 -20.44
N GLN A 143 28.80 -34.84 -21.39
CA GLN A 143 27.85 -35.61 -22.21
C GLN A 143 26.91 -36.46 -21.34
N ASP A 144 27.45 -37.18 -20.35
CA ASP A 144 26.65 -38.00 -19.45
C ASP A 144 25.72 -37.15 -18.56
N LYS A 145 26.22 -36.02 -18.04
CA LYS A 145 25.41 -35.08 -17.24
C LYS A 145 24.23 -34.51 -18.04
N ILE A 146 24.46 -34.12 -19.29
CA ILE A 146 23.39 -33.62 -20.17
C ILE A 146 22.36 -34.72 -20.44
N ARG A 147 22.80 -35.97 -20.63
CA ARG A 147 21.90 -37.10 -20.84
C ARG A 147 21.02 -37.39 -19.61
N GLU A 148 21.59 -37.26 -18.42
CA GLU A 148 20.86 -37.36 -17.15
C GLU A 148 19.83 -36.22 -17.01
N ASN A 149 20.21 -34.99 -17.39
CA ASN A 149 19.29 -33.84 -17.40
C ASN A 149 18.08 -34.07 -18.30
N PHE A 150 18.27 -34.53 -19.55
CA PHE A 150 17.15 -34.88 -20.44
C PHE A 150 16.25 -35.97 -19.85
N SER A 151 16.85 -37.00 -19.23
CA SER A 151 16.09 -38.07 -18.57
C SER A 151 15.26 -37.54 -17.40
N THR A 152 15.82 -36.60 -16.64
CA THR A 152 15.14 -35.93 -15.53
C THR A 152 14.00 -35.04 -16.01
N ILE A 153 14.22 -34.23 -17.04
CA ILE A 153 13.21 -33.37 -17.67
C ILE A 153 12.03 -34.22 -18.17
N HIS A 154 12.30 -35.29 -18.91
CA HIS A 154 11.25 -36.17 -19.43
C HIS A 154 10.42 -36.82 -18.32
N ARG A 155 11.08 -37.25 -17.25
CA ARG A 155 10.41 -37.82 -16.07
C ARG A 155 9.52 -36.78 -15.37
N ARG A 156 9.97 -35.53 -15.25
CA ARG A 156 9.20 -34.43 -14.65
C ARG A 156 7.97 -34.10 -15.50
N LEU A 157 8.14 -33.87 -16.81
CA LEU A 157 7.04 -33.55 -17.72
C LEU A 157 5.96 -34.65 -17.73
N LYS A 158 6.36 -35.92 -17.85
CA LYS A 158 5.41 -37.06 -17.77
C LYS A 158 4.65 -37.17 -16.46
N LYS A 159 5.23 -36.73 -15.35
CA LYS A 159 4.56 -36.73 -14.03
C LYS A 159 3.49 -35.64 -13.98
N ILE A 160 3.76 -34.49 -14.59
CA ILE A 160 2.82 -33.36 -14.67
C ILE A 160 1.67 -33.71 -15.61
N GLU A 161 1.98 -34.21 -16.82
CA GLU A 161 1.00 -34.61 -17.84
C GLU A 161 -0.10 -35.53 -17.31
N LYS A 162 0.24 -36.45 -16.40
CA LYS A 162 -0.72 -37.39 -15.80
C LYS A 162 -1.77 -36.76 -14.88
N ASN A 163 -1.51 -35.56 -14.37
CA ASN A 163 -2.37 -34.90 -13.38
C ASN A 163 -3.39 -33.95 -14.01
N PHE A 164 -3.28 -33.64 -15.31
CA PHE A 164 -4.11 -32.63 -15.96
C PHE A 164 -4.84 -33.20 -17.18
N GLU A 165 -6.07 -32.75 -17.41
CA GLU A 165 -6.85 -33.14 -18.59
C GLU A 165 -6.31 -32.46 -19.86
N ASN A 166 -6.45 -33.15 -21.00
CA ASN A 166 -5.94 -32.72 -22.31
C ASN A 166 -6.45 -31.36 -22.81
N ALA A 167 -7.51 -30.81 -22.19
CA ALA A 167 -8.11 -29.52 -22.56
C ALA A 167 -7.59 -28.33 -21.73
N SER A 168 -6.72 -28.56 -20.75
CA SER A 168 -6.16 -27.49 -19.90
C SER A 168 -5.03 -26.73 -20.61
N ASN A 169 -4.87 -25.43 -20.33
CA ASN A 169 -3.71 -24.64 -20.77
C ASN A 169 -2.38 -25.25 -20.30
N ILE A 170 -2.39 -25.90 -19.13
CA ILE A 170 -1.25 -26.60 -18.54
C ILE A 170 -0.78 -27.76 -19.44
N TYR A 171 -1.71 -28.49 -20.07
CA TYR A 171 -1.37 -29.55 -21.02
C TYR A 171 -0.69 -28.99 -22.28
N ASN A 172 -1.17 -27.85 -22.80
CA ASN A 172 -0.55 -27.16 -23.94
C ASN A 172 0.89 -26.73 -23.60
N VAL A 173 1.07 -26.13 -22.43
CA VAL A 173 2.38 -25.74 -21.90
C VAL A 173 3.32 -26.94 -21.74
N CYS A 174 2.82 -28.07 -21.23
CA CYS A 174 3.59 -29.31 -21.09
C CYS A 174 4.02 -29.88 -22.45
N ASN A 175 3.15 -29.80 -23.46
CA ASN A 175 3.47 -30.20 -24.84
C ASN A 175 4.55 -29.31 -25.44
N GLU A 176 4.47 -28.00 -25.23
CA GLU A 176 5.46 -27.05 -25.74
C GLU A 176 6.85 -27.31 -25.15
N LEU A 177 6.96 -27.49 -23.83
CA LEU A 177 8.21 -27.90 -23.18
C LEU A 177 8.71 -29.25 -23.67
N SER A 178 7.81 -30.20 -23.97
CA SER A 178 8.17 -31.50 -24.54
C SER A 178 8.72 -31.39 -25.97
N ASN A 179 8.16 -30.49 -26.78
CA ASN A 179 8.66 -30.16 -28.12
C ASN A 179 10.04 -29.50 -28.05
N GLN A 180 10.21 -28.51 -27.18
CA GLN A 180 11.52 -27.85 -26.94
C GLN A 180 12.58 -28.86 -26.47
N THR A 181 12.21 -29.76 -25.57
CA THR A 181 13.08 -30.87 -25.11
C THR A 181 13.51 -31.76 -26.26
N SER A 182 12.58 -32.13 -27.15
CA SER A 182 12.86 -32.97 -28.32
C SER A 182 13.79 -32.28 -29.31
N ASN A 183 13.57 -31.00 -29.60
CA ASN A 183 14.43 -30.20 -30.48
C ASN A 183 15.86 -30.09 -29.92
N LEU A 184 16.01 -29.82 -28.62
CA LEU A 184 17.32 -29.77 -27.98
C LEU A 184 18.02 -31.14 -27.93
N PHE A 185 17.26 -32.23 -27.81
CA PHE A 185 17.82 -33.58 -27.88
C PHE A 185 18.36 -33.91 -29.28
N GLU A 186 17.74 -33.42 -30.35
CA GLU A 186 18.29 -33.53 -31.70
C GLU A 186 19.62 -32.75 -31.84
N GLN A 187 19.70 -31.53 -31.29
CA GLN A 187 20.93 -30.75 -31.25
C GLN A 187 22.03 -31.47 -30.44
N PHE A 188 21.69 -32.09 -29.32
CA PHE A 188 22.62 -32.92 -28.54
C PHE A 188 23.21 -34.08 -29.36
N ASN A 189 22.37 -34.76 -30.13
CA ASN A 189 22.82 -35.85 -31.01
C ASN A 189 23.75 -35.35 -32.13
N LEU A 190 23.47 -34.17 -32.68
CA LEU A 190 24.36 -33.51 -33.65
C LEU A 190 25.69 -33.09 -33.02
N LEU A 191 25.66 -32.51 -31.83
CA LEU A 191 26.86 -32.11 -31.08
C LEU A 191 27.76 -33.32 -30.76
N ASN A 192 27.17 -34.43 -30.33
CA ASN A 192 27.90 -35.68 -30.06
C ASN A 192 28.52 -36.27 -31.33
N LYS A 193 27.84 -36.18 -32.48
CA LYS A 193 28.42 -36.57 -33.78
C LYS A 193 29.58 -35.65 -34.15
N GLN A 194 29.46 -34.34 -33.94
CA GLN A 194 30.52 -33.36 -34.19
C GLN A 194 31.77 -33.63 -33.33
N ASN A 195 31.60 -33.92 -32.04
CA ASN A 195 32.73 -34.22 -31.13
C ASN A 195 33.44 -35.53 -31.51
N LYS A 196 32.68 -36.57 -31.87
CA LYS A 196 33.25 -37.84 -32.40
C LYS A 196 34.05 -37.62 -33.69
N LEU A 197 33.58 -36.73 -34.56
CA LEU A 197 34.22 -36.42 -35.84
C LEU A 197 35.43 -35.50 -35.71
N GLN A 198 35.50 -34.62 -34.70
CA GLN A 198 36.70 -33.81 -34.42
C GLN A 198 37.93 -34.67 -34.05
N ASN A 199 37.72 -35.87 -33.52
CA ASN A 199 38.77 -36.86 -33.27
C ASN A 199 39.15 -37.69 -34.52
N SER A 200 38.57 -37.38 -35.69
CA SER A 200 38.81 -38.07 -36.97
C SER A 200 39.21 -37.08 -38.07
N LYS A 201 40.08 -37.45 -39.01
CA LYS A 201 40.63 -36.56 -40.06
C LYS A 201 39.63 -36.14 -41.17
N PHE A 202 38.31 -36.19 -40.94
CA PHE A 202 37.31 -35.84 -41.96
C PHE A 202 36.76 -34.41 -41.78
N PRO A 203 36.68 -33.60 -42.86
CA PRO A 203 36.18 -32.24 -42.77
C PRO A 203 34.64 -32.22 -42.56
N LEU A 204 34.18 -31.52 -41.53
CA LEU A 204 32.76 -31.30 -41.25
C LEU A 204 32.20 -30.18 -42.16
N PHE A 205 31.05 -30.44 -42.79
CA PHE A 205 30.31 -29.44 -43.58
C PHE A 205 29.76 -28.32 -42.66
N GLN A 206 30.04 -27.05 -42.99
CA GLN A 206 29.75 -25.86 -42.18
C GLN A 206 28.26 -25.64 -41.85
N LYS A 207 27.31 -26.21 -42.59
CA LYS A 207 25.87 -25.91 -42.44
C LYS A 207 25.18 -26.52 -41.20
N ASN A 208 25.79 -27.51 -40.53
CA ASN A 208 25.14 -28.25 -39.43
C ASN A 208 25.93 -28.22 -38.11
N ARG A 209 26.73 -27.17 -37.86
CA ARG A 209 27.55 -27.06 -36.64
C ARG A 209 26.72 -26.50 -35.48
N VAL A 210 26.78 -27.14 -34.31
CA VAL A 210 26.08 -26.70 -33.10
C VAL A 210 27.07 -25.86 -32.30
N ASP A 211 26.65 -24.66 -31.91
CA ASP A 211 27.45 -23.82 -31.03
C ASP A 211 27.33 -24.33 -29.59
N ILE A 212 28.45 -24.71 -28.98
CA ILE A 212 28.49 -25.31 -27.64
C ILE A 212 28.00 -24.32 -26.59
N SER A 213 28.36 -23.05 -26.71
CA SER A 213 27.99 -22.02 -25.73
C SER A 213 26.49 -21.76 -25.70
N SER A 214 25.89 -21.61 -26.88
CA SER A 214 24.45 -21.49 -27.08
C SER A 214 23.70 -22.74 -26.61
N PHE A 215 24.22 -23.93 -26.93
CA PHE A 215 23.60 -25.19 -26.52
C PHE A 215 23.59 -25.39 -24.99
N ARG A 216 24.71 -25.10 -24.31
CA ARG A 216 24.78 -25.13 -22.84
C ARG A 216 23.73 -24.21 -22.22
N ARG A 217 23.67 -22.95 -22.69
CA ARG A 217 22.69 -21.97 -22.23
C ARG A 217 21.26 -22.47 -22.42
N ASN A 218 20.94 -23.04 -23.59
CA ASN A 218 19.59 -23.50 -23.91
C ASN A 218 19.17 -24.74 -23.07
N ILE A 219 20.10 -25.62 -22.71
CA ILE A 219 19.81 -26.74 -21.78
C ILE A 219 19.52 -26.23 -20.37
N ASP A 220 20.35 -25.32 -19.88
CA ASP A 220 20.18 -24.76 -18.53
C ASP A 220 18.84 -24.01 -18.46
N GLU A 221 18.52 -23.21 -19.48
CA GLU A 221 17.22 -22.57 -19.70
C GLU A 221 16.06 -23.57 -19.66
N LEU A 222 16.12 -24.63 -20.47
CA LEU A 222 15.07 -25.65 -20.50
C LEU A 222 14.89 -26.34 -19.14
N TYR A 223 16.00 -26.67 -18.47
CA TYR A 223 15.97 -27.31 -17.16
C TYR A 223 15.27 -26.42 -16.13
N HIS A 224 15.61 -25.12 -16.12
CA HIS A 224 14.97 -24.12 -15.27
C HIS A 224 13.49 -23.95 -15.58
N LYS A 225 13.10 -23.85 -16.87
CA LYS A 225 11.70 -23.76 -17.29
C LYS A 225 10.88 -24.95 -16.78
N VAL A 226 11.41 -26.17 -16.92
CA VAL A 226 10.75 -27.40 -16.45
C VAL A 226 10.70 -27.50 -14.93
N GLU A 227 11.75 -27.09 -14.23
CA GLU A 227 11.75 -27.05 -12.76
C GLU A 227 10.71 -26.07 -12.21
N HIS A 228 10.64 -24.87 -12.80
CA HIS A 228 9.65 -23.87 -12.42
C HIS A 228 8.22 -24.36 -12.70
N PHE A 229 7.99 -24.96 -13.87
CA PHE A 229 6.71 -25.56 -14.22
C PHE A 229 6.30 -26.69 -13.26
N GLU A 230 7.24 -27.56 -12.85
CA GLU A 230 6.95 -28.60 -11.83
C GLU A 230 6.48 -27.97 -10.52
N ARG A 231 7.15 -26.93 -10.02
CA ARG A 231 6.76 -26.23 -8.79
C ARG A 231 5.35 -25.64 -8.90
N LYS A 232 5.04 -24.93 -9.98
CA LYS A 232 3.72 -24.31 -10.21
C LYS A 232 2.61 -25.33 -10.41
N SER A 233 2.90 -26.45 -11.07
CA SER A 233 1.92 -27.53 -11.25
C SER A 233 1.46 -28.14 -9.91
N VAL A 234 2.34 -28.21 -8.90
CA VAL A 234 1.99 -28.71 -7.56
C VAL A 234 1.05 -27.74 -6.84
N GLU A 235 1.24 -26.43 -7.01
CA GLU A 235 0.35 -25.39 -6.50
C GLU A 235 -1.04 -25.52 -7.16
N LEU A 236 -1.11 -25.65 -8.48
CA LEU A 236 -2.37 -25.78 -9.25
C LEU A 236 -3.19 -26.99 -8.82
N VAL A 237 -2.58 -28.18 -8.68
CA VAL A 237 -3.28 -29.39 -8.19
C VAL A 237 -3.89 -29.19 -6.81
N LYS A 238 -3.23 -28.42 -5.93
CA LYS A 238 -3.77 -28.10 -4.61
C LYS A 238 -4.92 -27.10 -4.70
N LEU A 239 -4.80 -26.08 -5.54
CA LEU A 239 -5.85 -25.10 -5.80
C LEU A 239 -7.11 -25.74 -6.38
N GLU A 240 -6.98 -26.66 -7.34
CA GLU A 240 -8.12 -27.42 -7.90
C GLU A 240 -8.87 -28.23 -6.83
N LYS A 241 -8.13 -28.90 -5.94
CA LYS A 241 -8.75 -29.62 -4.80
C LYS A 241 -9.50 -28.68 -3.89
N PHE A 242 -8.90 -27.54 -3.53
CA PHE A 242 -9.58 -26.55 -2.69
C PHE A 242 -10.77 -25.92 -3.40
N LEU A 243 -10.70 -25.68 -4.71
CA LEU A 243 -11.80 -25.17 -5.53
C LEU A 243 -12.98 -26.13 -5.50
N PHE A 244 -12.74 -27.42 -5.73
CA PHE A 244 -13.75 -28.46 -5.67
C PHE A 244 -14.43 -28.53 -4.29
N ILE A 245 -13.64 -28.59 -3.21
CA ILE A 245 -14.17 -28.64 -1.84
C ILE A 245 -15.00 -27.38 -1.54
N SER A 246 -14.51 -26.20 -1.92
CA SER A 246 -15.19 -24.92 -1.67
C SER A 246 -16.50 -24.82 -2.44
N GLN A 247 -16.52 -25.23 -3.71
CA GLN A 247 -17.73 -25.25 -4.54
C GLN A 247 -18.77 -26.22 -4.01
N GLN A 248 -18.36 -27.41 -3.55
CA GLN A 248 -19.28 -28.36 -2.92
C GLN A 248 -19.89 -27.75 -1.65
N GLN A 249 -19.07 -27.21 -0.75
CA GLN A 249 -19.57 -26.60 0.48
C GLN A 249 -20.54 -25.44 0.21
N TRP A 250 -20.24 -24.62 -0.80
CA TRP A 250 -21.12 -23.54 -1.23
C TRP A 250 -22.51 -24.05 -1.67
N GLN A 251 -22.55 -25.12 -2.48
CA GLN A 251 -23.82 -25.72 -2.92
C GLN A 251 -24.69 -26.20 -1.75
N TYR A 252 -24.08 -26.67 -0.66
CA TYR A 252 -24.79 -27.14 0.53
C TYR A 252 -25.09 -26.04 1.55
N PHE A 253 -24.57 -24.82 1.38
CA PHE A 253 -24.62 -23.77 2.40
C PHE A 253 -26.05 -23.24 2.65
N ASP A 254 -26.83 -23.08 1.58
CA ASP A 254 -28.20 -22.53 1.63
C ASP A 254 -29.29 -23.64 1.63
N LEU A 255 -28.93 -24.93 1.59
CA LEU A 255 -29.90 -26.03 1.56
C LEU A 255 -30.48 -26.32 2.95
N GLU A 256 -31.81 -26.44 3.07
CA GLU A 256 -32.46 -26.91 4.29
C GLU A 256 -32.13 -28.38 4.55
N ILE A 257 -31.46 -28.68 5.69
CA ILE A 257 -31.07 -30.04 6.05
C ILE A 257 -32.23 -30.71 6.78
N THR A 258 -32.83 -31.72 6.13
CA THR A 258 -33.90 -32.56 6.70
C THR A 258 -33.38 -33.68 7.61
N ASN A 259 -32.09 -34.04 7.50
CA ASN A 259 -31.44 -35.07 8.33
C ASN A 259 -30.01 -34.67 8.72
N THR A 260 -29.88 -33.97 9.85
CA THR A 260 -28.63 -33.41 10.36
C THR A 260 -27.59 -34.48 10.70
N LYS A 261 -28.00 -35.68 11.13
CA LYS A 261 -27.08 -36.77 11.47
C LYS A 261 -26.35 -37.31 10.24
N ARG A 262 -27.09 -37.62 9.17
CA ARG A 262 -26.50 -38.10 7.91
C ARG A 262 -25.60 -37.04 7.26
N TYR A 263 -26.00 -35.77 7.35
CA TYR A 263 -25.20 -34.64 6.86
C TYR A 263 -23.88 -34.46 7.63
N LEU A 264 -23.93 -34.55 8.96
CA LEU A 264 -22.74 -34.50 9.80
C LEU A 264 -21.84 -35.69 9.50
N GLU A 265 -22.37 -36.91 9.40
CA GLU A 265 -21.57 -38.11 9.08
C GLU A 265 -20.92 -38.02 7.69
N SER A 266 -21.66 -37.57 6.66
CA SER A 266 -21.13 -37.42 5.29
C SER A 266 -20.12 -36.29 5.16
N THR A 267 -20.21 -35.28 6.01
CA THR A 267 -19.22 -34.21 6.03
C THR A 267 -18.04 -34.58 6.93
N THR A 268 -18.21 -35.18 8.11
CA THR A 268 -17.18 -35.39 9.17
C THR A 268 -16.22 -36.58 8.98
N SER A 269 -16.48 -37.49 8.05
CA SER A 269 -15.79 -38.79 8.01
C SER A 269 -14.33 -38.84 7.53
N GLU A 270 -13.64 -37.70 7.30
CA GLU A 270 -12.25 -37.70 6.78
C GLU A 270 -11.20 -37.01 7.66
N VAL A 271 -11.55 -36.49 8.84
CA VAL A 271 -10.52 -35.93 9.76
C VAL A 271 -10.24 -36.95 10.86
N SER A 272 -9.07 -37.57 10.79
CA SER A 272 -8.53 -38.49 11.79
C SER A 272 -8.62 -37.91 13.20
N SER A 273 -9.04 -38.77 14.12
CA SER A 273 -9.49 -38.54 15.48
C SER A 273 -8.42 -38.14 16.51
N GLU A 274 -7.40 -37.36 16.14
CA GLU A 274 -6.30 -37.02 17.07
C GLU A 274 -6.37 -35.62 17.70
N SER A 275 -7.21 -34.70 17.22
CA SER A 275 -7.46 -33.46 17.97
C SER A 275 -8.61 -33.64 18.96
N SER A 276 -8.28 -34.12 20.16
CA SER A 276 -9.18 -34.25 21.31
C SER A 276 -9.69 -32.89 21.79
N ILE A 277 -10.77 -32.40 21.19
CA ILE A 277 -11.72 -31.53 21.86
C ILE A 277 -13.03 -32.30 21.86
N ASP A 278 -13.47 -32.68 23.05
CA ASP A 278 -14.68 -33.47 23.30
C ASP A 278 -15.92 -32.76 22.70
N LEU A 279 -16.21 -33.12 21.45
CA LEU A 279 -17.27 -32.54 20.61
C LEU A 279 -18.67 -33.05 20.98
N SER A 280 -18.76 -33.99 21.93
CA SER A 280 -20.03 -34.62 22.34
C SER A 280 -20.78 -33.82 23.42
N ALA A 281 -20.10 -32.95 24.16
CA ALA A 281 -20.66 -32.29 25.35
C ALA A 281 -21.30 -30.91 25.11
N ASN A 282 -20.97 -30.22 24.01
CA ASN A 282 -21.42 -28.83 23.77
C ASN A 282 -22.42 -28.68 22.61
N ILE A 283 -23.04 -29.76 22.17
CA ILE A 283 -24.22 -29.65 21.31
C ILE A 283 -25.39 -29.23 22.22
N GLY A 284 -25.72 -27.94 22.17
CA GLY A 284 -26.94 -27.36 22.72
C GLY A 284 -28.21 -27.85 22.01
N ILE A 285 -28.34 -29.16 21.76
CA ILE A 285 -29.65 -29.79 21.63
C ILE A 285 -30.24 -29.73 23.03
N ILE A 286 -31.04 -28.68 23.24
CA ILE A 286 -32.24 -28.67 24.07
C ILE A 286 -32.41 -29.98 24.86
N LYS A 287 -31.82 -30.01 26.06
CA LYS A 287 -32.35 -30.80 27.18
C LYS A 287 -33.68 -30.14 27.57
N SER A 288 -34.73 -30.35 26.80
CA SER A 288 -36.09 -30.16 27.30
C SER A 288 -36.95 -31.35 26.89
N GLY A 289 -37.26 -32.20 27.88
CA GLY A 289 -38.44 -33.05 27.81
C GLY A 289 -38.25 -34.57 27.74
N PHE A 290 -37.29 -35.16 28.43
CA PHE A 290 -37.38 -36.60 28.78
C PHE A 290 -37.14 -36.83 30.28
N GLN A 291 -38.05 -36.29 31.11
CA GLN A 291 -38.35 -36.85 32.43
C GLN A 291 -39.83 -36.67 32.75
N LEU A 292 -40.68 -37.51 32.16
CA LEU A 292 -41.89 -37.96 32.84
C LEU A 292 -41.98 -39.47 32.68
N ARG A 293 -41.50 -40.17 33.71
CA ARG A 293 -41.90 -41.56 33.98
C ARG A 293 -43.40 -41.57 34.22
N GLY A 294 -44.14 -42.27 33.36
CA GLY A 294 -45.48 -42.77 33.58
C GLY A 294 -45.60 -44.12 32.87
N LYS A 295 -45.95 -45.16 33.62
CA LYS A 295 -45.95 -46.59 33.23
C LYS A 295 -47.05 -46.96 32.22
N ILE A 296 -46.69 -47.87 31.29
CA ILE A 296 -47.51 -48.92 30.61
C ILE A 296 -48.62 -48.35 29.69
N SER A 297 -48.69 -48.61 28.38
CA SER A 297 -48.81 -49.92 27.71
C SER A 297 -48.40 -49.87 26.24
N SER A 298 -48.02 -51.03 25.73
CA SER A 298 -47.84 -51.43 24.33
C SER A 298 -48.89 -50.91 23.34
N SER A 299 -48.43 -50.37 22.21
CA SER A 299 -48.88 -50.79 20.88
C SER A 299 -47.94 -50.22 19.83
N ASP A 300 -47.44 -51.12 18.99
CA ASP A 300 -46.68 -50.84 17.79
C ASP A 300 -47.43 -49.92 16.81
N ASN A 301 -46.62 -49.21 16.02
CA ASN A 301 -46.93 -48.63 14.73
C ASN A 301 -48.06 -47.59 14.68
N GLU A 302 -47.65 -46.33 14.74
CA GLU A 302 -48.07 -45.24 13.84
C GLU A 302 -47.92 -43.89 14.56
N GLU A 303 -46.69 -43.39 14.65
CA GLU A 303 -46.50 -41.94 14.67
C GLU A 303 -45.15 -41.60 14.04
N LEU A 304 -45.18 -41.65 12.71
CA LEU A 304 -44.59 -40.65 11.82
C LEU A 304 -43.56 -39.74 12.51
N SER A 305 -42.29 -40.09 12.30
CA SER A 305 -41.35 -39.20 11.61
C SER A 305 -41.81 -37.74 11.55
N ARG A 306 -41.66 -37.02 12.66
CA ARG A 306 -41.38 -35.59 12.54
C ARG A 306 -39.94 -35.53 12.03
N GLU A 307 -39.79 -35.61 10.71
CA GLU A 307 -38.64 -35.04 10.02
C GLU A 307 -38.49 -33.62 10.57
N LEU A 308 -37.56 -33.46 11.51
CA LEU A 308 -37.16 -32.15 11.99
C LEU A 308 -36.46 -31.50 10.80
N LYS A 309 -37.21 -30.70 10.03
CA LYS A 309 -36.64 -29.67 9.16
C LYS A 309 -35.84 -28.73 10.04
N SER A 310 -34.58 -29.06 10.29
CA SER A 310 -33.67 -28.15 10.95
C SER A 310 -33.28 -27.12 9.91
N ILE A 311 -33.83 -25.91 10.04
CA ILE A 311 -33.23 -24.71 9.45
C ILE A 311 -31.74 -24.78 9.79
N VAL A 312 -30.87 -24.73 8.78
CA VAL A 312 -29.41 -24.76 9.00
C VAL A 312 -29.09 -23.62 9.97
N THR A 313 -28.78 -23.97 11.21
CA THR A 313 -28.47 -23.00 12.24
C THR A 313 -27.18 -22.28 11.85
N GLU A 314 -27.05 -21.02 12.23
CA GLU A 314 -25.85 -20.22 11.97
C GLU A 314 -24.58 -20.91 12.49
N GLU A 315 -24.68 -21.67 13.58
CA GLU A 315 -23.60 -22.50 14.12
C GLU A 315 -23.12 -23.60 13.15
N LEU A 316 -24.01 -24.20 12.35
CA LEU A 316 -23.62 -25.23 11.37
C LEU A 316 -22.87 -24.59 10.19
N LYS A 317 -23.27 -23.39 9.78
CA LYS A 317 -22.61 -22.62 8.71
C LYS A 317 -21.23 -22.15 9.14
N GLU A 318 -21.11 -21.62 10.34
CA GLU A 318 -19.82 -21.26 10.94
C GLU A 318 -18.88 -22.47 10.97
N ARG A 319 -19.37 -23.65 11.37
CA ARG A 319 -18.59 -24.90 11.39
C ARG A 319 -18.14 -25.36 10.00
N GLN A 320 -18.98 -25.23 8.98
CA GLN A 320 -18.61 -25.56 7.59
C GLN A 320 -17.44 -24.69 7.13
N LEU A 321 -17.56 -23.37 7.32
CA LEU A 321 -16.52 -22.41 6.98
C LEU A 321 -15.24 -22.65 7.78
N LEU A 322 -15.33 -22.81 9.10
CA LEU A 322 -14.19 -23.13 9.97
C LEU A 322 -13.41 -24.34 9.49
N ARG A 323 -14.12 -25.39 9.02
CA ARG A 323 -13.46 -26.59 8.54
C ARG A 323 -12.77 -26.39 7.20
N LEU A 324 -13.38 -25.64 6.29
CA LEU A 324 -12.72 -25.26 5.04
C LEU A 324 -11.42 -24.52 5.32
N LEU A 325 -11.50 -23.50 6.17
CA LEU A 325 -10.35 -22.70 6.57
C LEU A 325 -9.31 -23.56 7.28
N LYS A 326 -9.69 -24.49 8.18
CA LYS A 326 -8.74 -25.43 8.80
C LYS A 326 -8.01 -26.29 7.77
N ASN A 327 -8.72 -26.84 6.79
CA ASN A 327 -8.09 -27.62 5.71
C ASN A 327 -7.13 -26.76 4.87
N MET A 328 -7.50 -25.50 4.61
CA MET A 328 -6.65 -24.56 3.87
C MET A 328 -5.47 -24.07 4.72
N SER A 329 -5.59 -24.03 6.05
CA SER A 329 -4.56 -23.55 6.98
C SER A 329 -3.32 -24.43 7.03
N GLU A 330 -3.43 -25.69 6.59
CA GLU A 330 -2.27 -26.58 6.40
C GLU A 330 -1.37 -26.14 5.24
N TYR A 331 -1.88 -25.28 4.36
CA TYR A 331 -1.18 -24.82 3.16
C TYR A 331 -1.00 -23.30 3.08
N PHE A 332 -1.93 -22.52 3.64
CA PHE A 332 -1.93 -21.07 3.64
C PHE A 332 -2.02 -20.52 5.07
N ASN A 333 -1.25 -19.48 5.37
CA ASN A 333 -1.49 -18.66 6.56
C ASN A 333 -2.77 -17.84 6.36
N ILE A 334 -3.77 -18.06 7.21
CA ILE A 334 -5.07 -17.40 7.05
C ILE A 334 -5.05 -16.12 7.87
N THR A 335 -5.39 -15.00 7.24
CA THR A 335 -5.38 -13.69 7.90
C THR A 335 -6.68 -12.95 7.58
N PHE A 336 -7.45 -12.62 8.61
CA PHE A 336 -8.59 -11.73 8.48
C PHE A 336 -8.15 -10.29 8.70
N SER A 337 -8.30 -9.43 7.70
CA SER A 337 -8.11 -8.00 7.83
C SER A 337 -9.45 -7.29 7.81
N ILE A 338 -9.88 -6.83 8.97
CA ILE A 338 -11.17 -6.15 9.17
C ILE A 338 -10.92 -4.64 9.22
N ASP A 339 -11.45 -3.91 8.24
CA ASP A 339 -11.43 -2.44 8.18
C ASP A 339 -12.86 -1.88 8.36
N GLU A 340 -12.98 -0.54 8.39
CA GLU A 340 -14.21 0.24 8.56
C GLU A 340 -14.91 0.04 9.91
N LEU A 341 -14.17 -0.49 10.89
CA LEU A 341 -14.63 -0.68 12.26
C LEU A 341 -15.10 0.63 12.91
N ASP A 342 -14.47 1.75 12.57
CA ASP A 342 -14.84 3.08 13.05
C ASP A 342 -16.20 3.58 12.56
N LYS A 343 -16.83 2.90 11.59
CA LYS A 343 -18.20 3.21 11.14
C LYS A 343 -19.27 2.48 11.96
N CYS A 344 -18.86 1.55 12.81
CA CYS A 344 -19.74 0.75 13.65
C CYS A 344 -19.61 1.17 15.11
N ASN A 345 -20.67 0.95 15.89
CA ASN A 345 -20.58 1.10 17.34
C ASN A 345 -19.68 -0.02 17.92
N THR A 346 -18.81 0.31 18.88
CA THR A 346 -17.96 -0.62 19.62
C THR A 346 -18.72 -1.86 20.09
N ALA A 347 -19.93 -1.69 20.65
CA ALA A 347 -20.73 -2.82 21.13
C ALA A 347 -21.10 -3.82 20.02
N THR A 348 -21.37 -3.32 18.81
CA THR A 348 -21.67 -4.15 17.63
C THR A 348 -20.43 -4.89 17.15
N ILE A 349 -19.27 -4.24 17.19
CA ILE A 349 -18.00 -4.86 16.80
C ILE A 349 -17.65 -5.98 17.78
N ILE A 350 -17.79 -5.73 19.08
CA ILE A 350 -17.52 -6.73 20.12
C ILE A 350 -18.52 -7.89 19.99
N ASP A 351 -19.81 -7.63 19.84
CA ASP A 351 -20.82 -8.67 19.63
C ASP A 351 -20.52 -9.53 18.38
N MET A 352 -20.05 -8.90 17.28
CA MET A 352 -19.60 -9.62 16.09
C MET A 352 -18.39 -10.50 16.38
N ILE A 353 -17.36 -9.94 17.01
CA ILE A 353 -16.15 -10.69 17.39
C ILE A 353 -16.53 -11.82 18.34
N ASP A 354 -17.43 -11.57 19.28
CA ASP A 354 -17.86 -12.52 20.29
C ASP A 354 -18.66 -13.69 19.71
N LYS A 355 -19.52 -13.41 18.73
CA LYS A 355 -20.28 -14.43 18.01
C LYS A 355 -19.41 -15.26 17.06
N ASN A 356 -18.26 -14.75 16.65
CA ASN A 356 -17.38 -15.39 15.67
C ASN A 356 -15.97 -15.65 16.23
N LYS A 357 -15.81 -15.78 17.56
CA LYS A 357 -14.48 -15.92 18.21
C LYS A 357 -13.67 -17.06 17.61
N ARG A 358 -14.33 -18.19 17.36
CA ARG A 358 -13.69 -19.38 16.79
C ARG A 358 -13.15 -19.09 15.39
N LEU A 359 -13.88 -18.30 14.60
CA LEU A 359 -13.45 -17.93 13.25
C LEU A 359 -12.24 -16.98 13.26
N PHE A 360 -12.19 -16.04 14.19
CA PHE A 360 -11.15 -15.01 14.22
C PHE A 360 -9.91 -15.39 15.03
N PHE A 361 -10.04 -16.28 16.02
CA PHE A 361 -8.97 -16.57 16.98
C PHE A 361 -8.63 -18.06 17.15
N ASP A 362 -9.45 -18.99 16.65
CA ASP A 362 -9.05 -20.40 16.58
C ASP A 362 -8.45 -20.74 15.20
N CYS A 363 -7.63 -21.79 15.16
CA CYS A 363 -7.12 -22.45 13.94
C CYS A 363 -6.06 -21.69 13.11
N ASN A 364 -4.86 -21.41 13.62
CA ASN A 364 -3.75 -20.80 12.84
C ASN A 364 -4.15 -19.56 12.01
N VAL A 365 -5.24 -18.90 12.44
CA VAL A 365 -5.77 -17.69 11.82
C VAL A 365 -5.20 -16.50 12.58
N SER A 366 -4.71 -15.50 11.85
CA SER A 366 -4.42 -14.20 12.41
C SER A 366 -5.55 -13.22 12.10
N THR A 367 -5.89 -12.36 13.06
CA THR A 367 -6.88 -11.30 12.85
C THR A 367 -6.22 -9.95 13.06
N LEU A 368 -6.36 -9.09 12.05
CA LEU A 368 -5.90 -7.73 11.99
C LEU A 368 -7.12 -6.80 11.92
N LEU A 369 -7.21 -5.88 12.87
CA LEU A 369 -8.23 -4.87 12.99
C LEU A 369 -7.63 -3.54 12.57
N ILE A 370 -7.97 -3.05 11.39
CA ILE A 370 -7.51 -1.76 10.88
C ILE A 370 -8.52 -0.71 11.29
N THR A 371 -8.12 0.19 12.20
CA THR A 371 -9.08 1.16 12.74
C THR A 371 -8.42 2.45 13.21
N ASP A 372 -9.26 3.42 13.59
CA ASP A 372 -8.80 4.65 14.22
C ASP A 372 -8.40 4.40 15.69
N ILE A 373 -7.65 5.34 16.26
CA ILE A 373 -7.15 5.22 17.64
C ILE A 373 -8.31 5.08 18.65
N SER A 374 -9.44 5.76 18.42
CA SER A 374 -10.57 5.74 19.35
C SER A 374 -11.18 4.35 19.47
N THR A 375 -11.48 3.72 18.34
CA THR A 375 -12.04 2.37 18.31
C THR A 375 -11.01 1.36 18.79
N ALA A 376 -9.73 1.53 18.48
CA ALA A 376 -8.66 0.67 18.98
C ALA A 376 -8.61 0.61 20.51
N ILE A 377 -8.63 1.75 21.20
CA ILE A 377 -8.68 1.81 22.68
C ILE A 377 -9.88 1.03 23.19
N SER A 378 -11.08 1.34 22.67
CA SER A 378 -12.31 0.75 23.16
C SER A 378 -12.35 -0.77 22.95
N LEU A 379 -11.75 -1.28 21.87
CA LEU A 379 -11.63 -2.71 21.60
C LEU A 379 -10.62 -3.39 22.55
N LEU A 380 -9.44 -2.79 22.75
CA LEU A 380 -8.42 -3.31 23.68
C LEU A 380 -8.91 -3.35 25.14
N GLU A 381 -9.76 -2.40 25.53
CA GLU A 381 -10.21 -2.30 26.92
C GLU A 381 -11.45 -3.14 27.23
N LYS A 382 -12.28 -3.45 26.23
CA LYS A 382 -13.53 -4.19 26.42
C LYS A 382 -13.45 -5.67 26.04
N SER A 383 -12.39 -6.09 25.34
CA SER A 383 -12.24 -7.48 24.91
C SER A 383 -10.95 -8.10 25.44
N ASP A 384 -11.08 -9.22 26.14
CA ASP A 384 -9.93 -9.99 26.65
C ASP A 384 -9.14 -10.72 25.53
N TYR A 385 -9.71 -10.80 24.32
CA TYR A 385 -9.15 -11.57 23.20
C TYR A 385 -8.42 -10.70 22.17
N ILE A 386 -8.62 -9.38 22.21
CA ILE A 386 -7.98 -8.44 21.28
C ILE A 386 -6.75 -7.88 21.97
N SER A 387 -5.59 -8.11 21.37
CA SER A 387 -4.31 -7.59 21.86
C SER A 387 -3.72 -6.54 20.91
N GLU A 388 -2.74 -5.76 21.36
CA GLU A 388 -2.08 -4.74 20.53
C GLU A 388 -1.58 -5.28 19.17
N PRO A 389 -0.97 -6.48 19.07
CA PRO A 389 -0.60 -7.08 17.78
C PRO A 389 -1.74 -7.28 16.80
N ASN A 390 -2.99 -7.40 17.28
CA ASN A 390 -4.17 -7.56 16.42
C ASN A 390 -4.65 -6.24 15.83
N ILE A 391 -4.10 -5.08 16.20
CA ILE A 391 -4.64 -3.79 15.79
C ILE A 391 -3.61 -3.00 14.99
N ILE A 392 -4.02 -2.58 13.80
CA ILE A 392 -3.28 -1.63 12.98
C ILE A 392 -3.98 -0.29 13.11
N VAL A 393 -3.33 0.59 13.87
CA VAL A 393 -3.86 1.90 14.19
C VAL A 393 -3.46 2.90 13.11
N VAL A 394 -4.45 3.51 12.47
CA VAL A 394 -4.21 4.61 11.52
C VAL A 394 -4.32 5.94 12.27
N PRO A 395 -3.21 6.68 12.48
CA PRO A 395 -3.24 7.90 13.27
C PRO A 395 -3.90 9.07 12.54
N ASP A 396 -4.42 10.02 13.32
CA ASP A 396 -4.85 11.32 12.80
C ASP A 396 -3.67 12.10 12.18
N LEU A 397 -3.97 13.05 11.29
CA LEU A 397 -2.96 13.92 10.70
C LEU A 397 -2.31 14.76 11.78
N GLY A 398 -0.98 14.78 11.86
CA GLY A 398 -0.26 15.86 12.55
C GLY A 398 -0.26 17.17 11.74
N ILE A 399 0.12 18.29 12.37
CA ILE A 399 0.12 19.63 11.73
C ILE A 399 0.96 19.67 10.45
N LEU A 400 2.18 19.13 10.48
CA LEU A 400 3.02 19.06 9.27
C LEU A 400 2.41 18.11 8.22
N ASN A 401 1.80 16.99 8.63
CA ASN A 401 1.12 16.09 7.69
C ASN A 401 -0.07 16.79 7.01
N TYR A 402 -0.81 17.61 7.76
CA TYR A 402 -1.89 18.42 7.25
C TYR A 402 -1.40 19.44 6.22
N ILE A 403 -0.35 20.21 6.54
CA ILE A 403 0.25 21.19 5.64
C ILE A 403 0.68 20.51 4.32
N TYR A 404 1.36 19.36 4.42
CA TYR A 404 1.76 18.58 3.25
C TYR A 404 0.55 18.11 2.43
N ARG A 405 -0.49 17.57 3.07
CA ARG A 405 -1.72 17.10 2.40
C ARG A 405 -2.47 18.22 1.69
N VAL A 406 -2.64 19.37 2.34
CA VAL A 406 -3.31 20.55 1.77
C VAL A 406 -2.55 21.01 0.53
N ASN A 407 -1.23 21.14 0.63
CA ASN A 407 -0.39 21.53 -0.49
C ASN A 407 -0.46 20.53 -1.65
N LYS A 408 -0.33 19.22 -1.37
CA LYS A 408 -0.40 18.16 -2.39
C LYS A 408 -1.76 18.05 -3.08
N LYS A 409 -2.86 18.35 -2.39
CA LYS A 409 -4.22 18.40 -2.97
C LYS A 409 -4.52 19.71 -3.70
N GLY A 410 -3.55 20.63 -3.83
CA GLY A 410 -3.74 21.94 -4.42
C GLY A 410 -4.76 22.82 -3.70
N LEU A 411 -4.98 22.57 -2.40
CA LEU A 411 -5.87 23.36 -1.54
C LEU A 411 -5.16 24.64 -1.07
N SER A 412 -5.91 25.73 -0.90
CA SER A 412 -5.34 27.00 -0.43
C SER A 412 -4.95 26.92 1.04
N LEU A 413 -3.66 27.11 1.34
CA LEU A 413 -3.12 27.25 2.70
C LEU A 413 -2.95 28.73 3.05
N SER A 414 -3.42 29.13 4.24
CA SER A 414 -3.22 30.48 4.80
C SER A 414 -1.73 30.85 4.88
N TYR A 415 -1.41 32.14 4.84
CA TYR A 415 -0.06 32.66 5.08
C TYR A 415 0.26 32.74 6.59
N GLU A 416 -0.73 33.05 7.42
CA GLU A 416 -0.57 33.19 8.87
C GLU A 416 -0.61 31.82 9.58
N PHE A 417 0.41 31.52 10.40
CA PHE A 417 0.52 30.23 11.10
C PHE A 417 -0.65 29.93 12.04
N ILE A 418 -1.13 30.94 12.79
CA ILE A 418 -2.25 30.78 13.71
C ILE A 418 -3.52 30.35 12.96
N ARG A 419 -3.80 30.99 11.81
CA ARG A 419 -4.91 30.57 10.93
C ARG A 419 -4.71 29.20 10.29
N ILE A 420 -3.46 28.79 10.03
CA ILE A 420 -3.17 27.41 9.60
C ILE A 420 -3.59 26.42 10.70
N LEU A 421 -3.31 26.72 11.97
CA LEU A 421 -3.73 25.90 13.10
C LEU A 421 -5.26 25.84 13.22
N ASP A 422 -5.94 26.99 13.12
CA ASP A 422 -7.42 27.02 13.13
C ASP A 422 -8.00 26.15 12.02
N SER A 423 -7.48 26.27 10.80
CA SER A 423 -7.88 25.46 9.65
C SER A 423 -7.62 23.96 9.87
N TYR A 424 -6.47 23.59 10.45
CA TYR A 424 -6.11 22.21 10.77
C TYR A 424 -7.11 21.55 11.73
N PHE A 425 -7.48 22.24 12.82
CA PHE A 425 -8.39 21.68 13.82
C PHE A 425 -9.86 21.75 13.40
N MET A 426 -10.29 22.73 12.60
CA MET A 426 -11.63 22.76 12.01
C MET A 426 -11.90 21.55 11.09
N ASN A 427 -10.85 21.04 10.45
CA ASN A 427 -10.89 19.80 9.67
C ASN A 427 -10.71 18.54 10.53
N LYS A 428 -10.84 18.64 11.86
CA LYS A 428 -10.75 17.53 12.82
C LYS A 428 -9.51 16.65 12.65
N MET A 429 -8.43 17.20 12.09
CA MET A 429 -7.17 16.48 11.87
C MET A 429 -7.33 15.23 10.99
N ASN A 430 -8.40 15.15 10.18
CA ASN A 430 -8.79 13.95 9.46
C ASN A 430 -8.67 14.14 7.94
N ASN A 431 -8.02 13.18 7.27
CA ASN A 431 -7.86 13.14 5.81
C ASN A 431 -9.18 13.23 5.03
N ARG A 432 -10.27 12.68 5.57
CA ARG A 432 -11.62 12.71 4.98
C ARG A 432 -12.28 14.06 5.16
N GLU A 433 -12.16 14.65 6.35
CA GLU A 433 -12.79 15.94 6.68
C GLU A 433 -12.19 17.08 5.84
N LEU A 434 -10.89 16.99 5.54
CA LEU A 434 -10.19 17.83 4.56
C LEU A 434 -10.88 17.91 3.18
N ASN A 435 -11.69 16.94 2.80
CA ASN A 435 -12.37 16.93 1.49
C ASN A 435 -13.61 17.83 1.46
N TYR A 436 -14.15 18.24 2.59
CA TYR A 436 -15.40 19.00 2.67
C TYR A 436 -15.21 20.53 2.67
N ASP A 437 -13.99 21.01 2.36
CA ASP A 437 -13.61 22.44 2.23
C ASP A 437 -14.32 23.35 3.23
N ARG A 438 -14.19 23.04 4.52
CA ARG A 438 -14.75 23.89 5.58
C ARG A 438 -13.97 25.20 5.60
N LYS A 439 -14.52 26.21 4.95
CA LYS A 439 -14.00 27.57 4.99
C LYS A 439 -14.15 28.10 6.41
N ASP A 440 -13.02 28.41 7.04
CA ASP A 440 -13.04 29.23 8.25
C ASP A 440 -13.74 30.55 7.91
N THR A 441 -14.82 30.84 8.64
CA THR A 441 -15.66 32.01 8.39
C THR A 441 -15.07 33.28 9.02
N GLY A 442 -13.90 33.18 9.67
CA GLY A 442 -13.18 34.34 10.21
C GLY A 442 -14.00 35.14 11.22
N ARG A 443 -15.02 34.52 11.86
CA ARG A 443 -15.81 35.19 12.89
C ARG A 443 -14.89 35.47 14.07
N ARG A 444 -14.64 36.75 14.31
CA ARG A 444 -13.79 37.29 15.39
C ARG A 444 -14.10 36.60 16.73
N GLY A 445 -13.16 35.79 17.18
CA GLY A 445 -13.06 35.12 18.48
C GLY A 445 -11.59 34.74 18.71
N PHE A 446 -11.23 34.23 19.88
CA PHE A 446 -9.86 33.74 20.15
C PHE A 446 -9.51 32.55 19.26
N SER A 447 -8.22 32.38 18.93
CA SER A 447 -7.76 31.26 18.10
C SER A 447 -7.88 29.92 18.85
N LYS A 448 -8.95 29.17 18.55
CA LYS A 448 -9.16 27.81 19.07
C LYS A 448 -8.02 26.87 18.67
N GLY A 449 -7.47 27.08 17.47
CA GLY A 449 -6.37 26.29 16.94
C GLY A 449 -5.07 26.53 17.66
N PHE A 450 -4.75 27.78 18.02
CA PHE A 450 -3.61 28.06 18.87
C PHE A 450 -3.79 27.50 20.29
N GLU A 451 -5.00 27.58 20.84
CA GLU A 451 -5.34 27.01 22.14
C GLU A 451 -5.09 25.49 22.21
N LEU A 452 -5.45 24.76 21.17
CA LEU A 452 -5.13 23.34 21.05
C LEU A 452 -3.63 23.12 20.84
N TYR A 453 -2.98 23.94 20.03
CA TYR A 453 -1.56 23.82 19.75
C TYR A 453 -0.70 24.03 21.00
N LYS A 454 -1.04 25.00 21.87
CA LYS A 454 -0.35 25.16 23.16
C LYS A 454 -0.56 23.93 24.04
N PHE A 455 -1.78 23.37 24.09
CA PHE A 455 -2.08 22.18 24.89
C PHE A 455 -1.28 20.95 24.41
N MET A 456 -1.21 20.72 23.09
CA MET A 456 -0.37 19.66 22.51
C MET A 456 1.12 19.83 22.85
N ASN A 457 1.55 21.06 23.13
CA ASN A 457 2.91 21.38 23.51
C ASN A 457 3.12 21.45 25.03
N THR A 458 2.17 20.98 25.85
CA THR A 458 2.38 20.81 27.28
C THR A 458 3.18 19.54 27.59
N ASN A 459 3.98 19.55 28.65
CA ASN A 459 4.65 18.33 29.14
C ASN A 459 3.61 17.24 29.46
N LEU A 460 2.46 17.63 30.04
CA LEU A 460 1.35 16.72 30.32
C LEU A 460 0.90 15.97 29.07
N TYR A 461 0.59 16.67 27.96
CA TYR A 461 0.11 16.01 26.75
C TYR A 461 1.18 15.13 26.12
N ARG A 462 2.45 15.55 26.17
CA ARG A 462 3.54 14.78 25.55
C ARG A 462 3.82 13.46 26.23
N ASP A 463 3.75 13.45 27.55
CA ASP A 463 4.03 12.29 28.39
C ASP A 463 2.87 11.27 28.39
N ILE A 464 1.69 11.65 27.88
CA ILE A 464 0.59 10.69 27.68
C ILE A 464 0.99 9.65 26.64
N ASN A 465 0.63 8.39 26.87
CA ASN A 465 0.83 7.33 25.89
C ASN A 465 0.18 7.70 24.55
N GLN A 466 0.87 7.46 23.44
CA GLN A 466 0.43 7.81 22.09
C GLN A 466 -0.98 7.31 21.77
N LEU A 467 -1.37 6.14 22.30
CA LEU A 467 -2.70 5.58 22.19
C LEU A 467 -3.78 6.52 22.77
N TYR A 468 -3.55 7.19 23.90
CA TYR A 468 -4.56 8.04 24.54
C TYR A 468 -4.54 9.51 24.08
N LYS A 469 -3.53 9.94 23.31
CA LYS A 469 -3.39 11.34 22.88
C LYS A 469 -4.59 11.87 22.08
N PRO A 470 -5.18 11.13 21.12
CA PRO A 470 -6.31 11.66 20.35
C PRO A 470 -7.58 11.82 21.18
N ILE A 471 -7.88 10.88 22.09
CA ILE A 471 -9.09 10.99 22.90
C ILE A 471 -9.02 12.18 23.85
N VAL A 472 -7.83 12.43 24.39
CA VAL A 472 -7.51 13.61 25.19
C VAL A 472 -7.65 14.90 24.38
N LEU A 473 -7.20 14.89 23.12
CA LEU A 473 -7.28 16.05 22.24
C LEU A 473 -8.73 16.34 21.81
N LYS A 474 -9.53 15.29 21.54
CA LYS A 474 -10.98 15.40 21.28
C LYS A 474 -11.72 15.99 22.48
N PHE A 475 -11.43 15.50 23.69
CA PHE A 475 -11.97 16.05 24.92
C PHE A 475 -11.66 17.55 25.08
N TYR A 476 -10.38 17.93 24.91
CA TYR A 476 -9.96 19.31 25.04
C TYR A 476 -10.60 20.23 23.98
N TRP A 477 -10.76 19.74 22.75
CA TRP A 477 -11.47 20.45 21.69
C TRP A 477 -12.95 20.68 22.03
N GLU A 478 -13.67 19.63 22.44
CA GLU A 478 -15.09 19.75 22.81
C GLU A 478 -15.28 20.72 24.00
N LEU A 479 -14.35 20.70 24.96
CA LEU A 479 -14.35 21.66 26.07
C LEU A 479 -14.17 23.10 25.58
N ILE A 480 -13.18 23.37 24.72
CA ILE A 480 -12.96 24.71 24.15
C ILE A 480 -14.16 25.16 23.33
N ASP A 481 -14.76 24.25 22.55
CA ASP A 481 -15.90 24.57 21.70
C ASP A 481 -17.13 24.93 22.52
N LEU A 482 -17.39 24.17 23.59
CA LEU A 482 -18.44 24.47 24.56
C LEU A 482 -18.19 25.79 25.27
N LEU A 483 -16.96 26.03 25.77
CA LEU A 483 -16.60 27.30 26.41
C LEU A 483 -16.70 28.49 25.46
N ALA A 484 -16.35 28.31 24.19
CA ALA A 484 -16.49 29.37 23.19
C ALA A 484 -17.96 29.70 22.90
N PHE A 485 -18.87 28.74 23.09
CA PHE A 485 -20.31 28.93 22.90
C PHE A 485 -20.99 29.53 24.14
N VAL A 486 -20.70 29.00 25.33
CA VAL A 486 -21.36 29.38 26.60
C VAL A 486 -20.66 30.54 27.30
N GLY A 487 -19.36 30.73 27.06
CA GLY A 487 -18.52 31.77 27.67
C GLY A 487 -17.91 31.36 29.02
N GLU A 488 -18.70 30.74 29.89
CA GLU A 488 -18.26 30.22 31.19
C GLU A 488 -18.96 28.91 31.57
N LEU A 489 -18.26 28.07 32.34
CA LEU A 489 -18.79 26.82 32.90
C LEU A 489 -18.52 26.78 34.40
N SER A 490 -19.57 26.49 35.18
CA SER A 490 -19.44 26.11 36.59
C SER A 490 -18.80 24.74 36.74
N LYS A 491 -18.40 24.41 37.97
CA LYS A 491 -17.84 23.09 38.29
C LYS A 491 -18.85 21.97 38.03
N GLU A 492 -20.12 22.18 38.39
CA GLU A 492 -21.19 21.20 38.18
C GLU A 492 -21.47 20.96 36.69
N GLU A 493 -21.54 22.03 35.89
CA GLU A 493 -21.72 21.93 34.43
C GLU A 493 -20.54 21.24 33.77
N TYR A 494 -19.33 21.52 34.26
CA TYR A 494 -18.12 20.84 33.82
C TYR A 494 -18.15 19.33 34.14
N GLU A 495 -18.52 18.93 35.37
CA GLU A 495 -18.65 17.52 35.74
C GLU A 495 -19.74 16.80 34.93
N GLN A 496 -20.82 17.50 34.59
CA GLN A 496 -21.85 16.97 33.67
C GLN A 496 -21.30 16.79 32.26
N PHE A 497 -20.52 17.75 31.75
CA PHE A 497 -19.83 17.62 30.46
C PHE A 497 -18.84 16.44 30.46
N GLU A 498 -18.03 16.27 31.50
CA GLU A 498 -17.12 15.13 31.67
C GLU A 498 -17.88 13.79 31.55
N ASN A 499 -18.97 13.65 32.30
CA ASN A 499 -19.80 12.43 32.27
C ASN A 499 -20.46 12.22 30.90
N SER A 500 -20.95 13.28 30.28
CA SER A 500 -21.53 13.23 28.93
C SER A 500 -20.50 12.79 27.89
N PHE A 501 -19.28 13.34 27.94
CA PHE A 501 -18.18 12.96 27.04
C PHE A 501 -17.84 11.47 27.17
N PHE A 502 -17.71 10.97 28.41
CA PHE A 502 -17.43 9.55 28.63
C PHE A 502 -18.54 8.63 28.11
N ASN A 503 -19.80 9.01 28.32
CA ASN A 503 -20.94 8.23 27.85
C ASN A 503 -21.04 8.24 26.32
N ASN A 504 -20.87 9.41 25.69
CA ASN A 504 -20.98 9.56 24.24
C ASN A 504 -19.88 8.83 23.48
N ASN A 505 -18.70 8.70 24.08
CA ASN A 505 -17.55 8.00 23.49
C ASN A 505 -17.39 6.56 24.00
N ASP A 506 -18.33 6.07 24.83
CA ASP A 506 -18.32 4.71 25.39
C ASP A 506 -17.01 4.36 26.13
N LEU A 507 -16.45 5.37 26.81
CA LEU A 507 -15.15 5.31 27.49
C LEU A 507 -15.32 4.93 28.95
N HIS A 508 -14.96 3.70 29.29
CA HIS A 508 -14.99 3.22 30.67
C HIS A 508 -13.62 3.19 31.35
N SER A 509 -12.54 3.44 30.60
CA SER A 509 -11.16 3.46 31.09
C SER A 509 -10.96 4.31 32.34
N LEU A 510 -10.51 3.70 33.43
CA LEU A 510 -10.01 4.45 34.58
C LEU A 510 -8.80 5.30 34.19
N LYS A 511 -7.93 4.82 33.30
CA LYS A 511 -6.73 5.55 32.85
C LYS A 511 -7.10 6.85 32.14
N VAL A 512 -8.02 6.80 31.17
CA VAL A 512 -8.48 8.01 30.45
C VAL A 512 -9.17 8.98 31.42
N LYS A 513 -9.99 8.47 32.36
CA LYS A 513 -10.60 9.28 33.42
C LYS A 513 -9.56 10.01 34.28
N PHE A 514 -8.51 9.32 34.71
CA PHE A 514 -7.42 9.94 35.48
C PHE A 514 -6.68 11.01 34.67
N ILE A 515 -6.41 10.75 33.39
CA ILE A 515 -5.75 11.71 32.51
C ILE A 515 -6.59 12.99 32.35
N ILE A 516 -7.89 12.84 32.03
CA ILE A 516 -8.82 13.96 31.87
C ILE A 516 -8.91 14.80 33.15
N ARG A 517 -9.10 14.15 34.31
CA ARG A 517 -9.14 14.86 35.60
C ARG A 517 -7.85 15.63 35.90
N LYS A 518 -6.69 15.08 35.52
CA LYS A 518 -5.39 15.75 35.67
C LYS A 518 -5.29 16.99 34.78
N ILE A 519 -5.80 16.94 33.55
CA ILE A 519 -5.86 18.09 32.62
C ILE A 519 -6.66 19.22 33.25
N ILE A 520 -7.82 18.90 33.80
CA ILE A 520 -8.73 19.88 34.41
C ILE A 520 -8.11 20.54 35.63
N LYS A 521 -7.51 19.74 36.51
CA LYS A 521 -6.81 20.27 37.66
C LYS A 521 -5.73 21.29 37.23
N GLN A 522 -5.00 21.01 36.16
CA GLN A 522 -3.96 21.90 35.64
C GLN A 522 -4.53 23.14 34.92
N LEU A 523 -5.70 23.05 34.30
CA LEU A 523 -6.44 24.21 33.78
C LEU A 523 -6.82 25.16 34.92
N THR A 524 -7.37 24.63 36.00
CA THR A 524 -7.76 25.42 37.18
C THR A 524 -6.54 26.04 37.87
N SER A 525 -5.43 25.31 38.00
CA SER A 525 -4.21 25.82 38.64
C SER A 525 -3.29 26.61 37.71
N GLN A 526 -3.65 26.77 36.43
CA GLN A 526 -2.85 27.40 35.37
C GLN A 526 -1.37 26.94 35.34
N SER A 527 -1.12 25.66 35.64
CA SER A 527 0.22 25.15 35.94
C SER A 527 0.85 24.40 34.76
N PHE A 528 0.53 24.79 33.53
CA PHE A 528 1.07 24.14 32.35
C PHE A 528 2.48 24.61 32.03
N GLU A 529 3.36 23.66 31.75
CA GLU A 529 4.69 23.92 31.20
C GLU A 529 4.69 23.62 29.70
N TYR A 530 5.12 24.60 28.90
CA TYR A 530 5.12 24.53 27.44
C TYR A 530 6.52 24.37 26.86
N SER A 531 6.64 23.55 25.82
CA SER A 531 7.95 23.29 25.19
C SER A 531 7.88 23.14 23.67
N PHE A 532 7.35 24.14 22.96
CA PHE A 532 7.07 24.11 21.51
C PHE A 532 8.08 23.39 20.61
N ILE A 533 7.59 22.45 19.81
CA ILE A 533 8.37 21.71 18.81
C ILE A 533 7.99 22.20 17.40
N LEU A 534 8.96 22.78 16.67
CA LEU A 534 8.75 23.32 15.31
C LEU A 534 9.35 22.43 14.21
N GLN A 535 9.89 21.25 14.55
CA GLN A 535 10.58 20.37 13.60
C GLN A 535 10.30 18.89 13.90
N ASP A 536 10.47 18.05 12.89
CA ASP A 536 10.34 16.61 12.94
C ASP A 536 11.54 15.94 12.26
N ASN A 537 11.82 14.66 12.56
CA ASN A 537 12.93 13.84 12.06
C ASN A 537 12.96 13.69 10.53
N ARG A 538 11.84 14.04 9.87
CA ARG A 538 11.70 14.11 8.41
C ARG A 538 12.62 15.15 7.77
N SER A 539 12.92 16.23 8.50
CA SER A 539 13.58 17.45 8.00
C SER A 539 15.10 17.39 7.85
N GLN A 540 15.68 16.22 7.56
CA GLN A 540 17.13 16.10 7.42
C GLN A 540 17.62 16.45 6.00
N TYR A 541 18.40 17.55 5.96
CA TYR A 541 19.30 18.01 4.90
C TYR A 541 18.69 18.46 3.57
N ARG A 542 17.97 19.59 3.60
CA ARG A 542 18.04 20.54 2.48
C ARG A 542 18.93 21.71 2.89
N HIS A 543 19.96 21.98 2.10
CA HIS A 543 20.73 23.21 2.20
C HIS A 543 19.93 24.35 1.56
N ASP A 544 18.87 24.78 2.23
CA ASP A 544 18.14 25.99 1.86
C ASP A 544 18.55 27.11 2.82
N LYS A 545 19.02 28.23 2.26
CA LYS A 545 19.44 29.41 3.01
C LYS A 545 18.33 29.94 3.92
N SER A 546 17.07 29.86 3.50
CA SER A 546 15.91 30.26 4.31
C SER A 546 15.69 29.34 5.51
N LEU A 547 15.97 28.03 5.34
CA LEU A 547 15.90 27.04 6.42
C LEU A 547 17.08 27.19 7.40
N GLU A 548 18.28 27.50 6.90
CA GLU A 548 19.43 27.84 7.75
C GLU A 548 19.17 29.09 8.60
N GLU A 549 18.61 30.13 7.98
CA GLU A 549 18.22 31.35 8.67
C GLU A 549 17.13 31.08 9.73
N PHE A 550 16.11 30.28 9.39
CA PHE A 550 15.10 29.84 10.34
C PHE A 550 15.69 29.04 11.50
N ASN A 551 16.59 28.10 11.22
CA ASN A 551 17.26 27.28 12.24
C ASN A 551 18.02 28.14 13.25
N SER A 552 18.67 29.22 12.78
CA SER A 552 19.37 30.16 13.66
C SER A 552 18.43 30.94 14.60
N LYS A 553 17.18 31.18 14.16
CA LYS A 553 16.15 31.94 14.89
C LYS A 553 15.12 31.07 15.61
N LYS A 554 15.19 29.75 15.43
CA LYS A 554 14.21 28.76 15.94
C LYS A 554 14.02 28.86 17.45
N SER A 555 15.12 28.99 18.20
CA SER A 555 15.08 29.10 19.67
C SER A 555 14.31 30.34 20.12
N ASP A 556 14.49 31.46 19.43
CA ASP A 556 13.81 32.72 19.74
C ASP A 556 12.31 32.63 19.45
N ILE A 557 11.94 32.04 18.32
CA ILE A 557 10.53 31.76 17.96
C ILE A 557 9.88 30.83 18.99
N GLN A 558 10.57 29.75 19.39
CA GLN A 558 10.07 28.84 20.43
C GLN A 558 9.88 29.56 21.77
N LYS A 559 10.82 30.42 22.16
CA LYS A 559 10.74 31.20 23.39
C LYS A 559 9.56 32.19 23.34
N PHE A 560 9.35 32.84 22.21
CA PHE A 560 8.24 33.75 22.00
C PHE A 560 6.88 33.03 22.04
N LEU A 561 6.76 31.87 21.38
CA LEU A 561 5.55 31.02 21.48
C LEU A 561 5.27 30.58 22.92
N ARG A 562 6.31 30.27 23.72
CA ARG A 562 6.15 30.01 25.16
C ARG A 562 5.60 31.21 25.89
N GLN A 563 6.11 32.42 25.61
CA GLN A 563 5.61 33.66 26.21
C GLN A 563 4.15 33.91 25.83
N LEU A 564 3.79 33.75 24.55
CA LEU A 564 2.40 33.84 24.09
C LEU A 564 1.49 32.83 24.80
N ALA A 565 1.95 31.60 25.00
CA ALA A 565 1.19 30.54 25.65
C ALA A 565 0.98 30.76 27.17
N LEU A 566 1.77 31.62 27.80
CA LEU A 566 1.57 32.02 29.20
C LEU A 566 0.39 32.98 29.35
N ASN A 567 -0.06 33.64 28.27
CA ASN A 567 -1.26 34.45 28.31
C ASN A 567 -2.49 33.53 28.43
N PRO A 568 -3.30 33.67 29.49
CA PRO A 568 -4.40 32.74 29.73
C PRO A 568 -5.55 33.01 28.75
N THR A 569 -5.79 32.06 27.86
CA THR A 569 -7.00 31.99 27.01
C THR A 569 -8.20 31.47 27.80
N ILE A 570 -7.96 30.55 28.74
CA ILE A 570 -8.97 30.02 29.67
C ILE A 570 -8.58 30.53 31.05
N LEU A 571 -9.45 31.34 31.64
CA LEU A 571 -9.34 31.88 32.99
C LEU A 571 -10.06 30.95 33.97
N SER A 572 -9.54 30.87 35.19
CA SER A 572 -10.21 30.19 36.29
C SER A 572 -10.21 31.12 37.50
N ASP A 573 -11.40 31.38 38.05
CA ASP A 573 -11.57 32.25 39.22
C ASP A 573 -11.61 31.42 40.53
N GLU A 574 -11.45 32.10 41.68
CA GLU A 574 -11.28 31.52 43.03
C GLU A 574 -12.37 30.52 43.47
N ILE A 575 -13.48 30.40 42.73
CA ILE A 575 -14.64 29.53 43.02
C ILE A 575 -14.87 28.45 41.92
N ALA A 576 -13.84 28.13 41.11
CA ALA A 576 -13.81 26.98 40.18
C ALA A 576 -14.69 27.08 38.92
N PHE A 577 -14.87 28.28 38.36
CA PHE A 577 -15.39 28.44 37.00
C PHE A 577 -14.27 28.32 35.96
N LEU A 578 -14.59 27.80 34.77
CA LEU A 578 -13.75 27.91 33.57
C LEU A 578 -14.37 28.97 32.66
N LYS A 579 -13.62 30.01 32.32
CA LYS A 579 -14.10 31.13 31.52
C LYS A 579 -13.19 31.38 30.34
N ILE A 580 -13.77 31.73 29.19
CA ILE A 580 -12.99 32.05 28.01
C ILE A 580 -12.64 33.54 27.92
N ASN A 581 -11.40 33.82 27.53
CA ASN A 581 -10.91 35.16 27.27
C ASN A 581 -10.97 35.44 25.75
N HIS A 582 -11.86 36.33 25.34
CA HIS A 582 -12.16 36.58 23.92
C HIS A 582 -11.18 37.52 23.20
N ILE A 583 -10.11 37.99 23.87
CA ILE A 583 -9.15 38.92 23.26
C ILE A 583 -8.17 38.12 22.39
N ASP A 584 -8.29 38.25 21.05
CA ASP A 584 -7.35 37.64 20.09
C ASP A 584 -6.30 38.65 19.60
N SER A 585 -5.23 38.84 20.37
CA SER A 585 -4.05 39.58 19.91
C SER A 585 -2.92 38.67 19.41
N GLN A 586 -3.06 37.34 19.59
CA GLN A 586 -1.98 36.37 19.38
C GLN A 586 -1.56 36.26 17.92
N THR A 587 -2.52 36.34 16.99
CA THR A 587 -2.26 36.28 15.55
C THR A 587 -1.40 37.45 15.08
N GLU A 588 -1.79 38.68 15.45
CA GLU A 588 -1.06 39.90 15.08
C GLU A 588 0.31 39.96 15.79
N GLU A 589 0.36 39.66 17.09
CA GLU A 589 1.60 39.64 17.87
C GLU A 589 2.65 38.67 17.31
N PHE A 590 2.22 37.49 16.85
CA PHE A 590 3.11 36.51 16.25
C PHE A 590 3.64 36.94 14.88
N SER A 591 2.77 37.45 14.00
CA SER A 591 3.19 37.98 12.69
C SER A 591 4.17 39.14 12.84
N ASP A 592 3.90 40.08 13.76
CA ASP A 592 4.77 41.21 14.03
C ASP A 592 6.14 40.79 14.60
N TYR A 593 6.15 39.75 15.44
CA TYR A 593 7.40 39.19 15.95
C TYR A 593 8.23 38.51 14.86
N LEU A 594 7.61 37.72 13.98
CA LEU A 594 8.31 37.10 12.85
C LEU A 594 8.91 38.16 11.91
N LYS A 595 8.15 39.23 11.60
CA LYS A 595 8.63 40.37 10.80
C LYS A 595 9.85 41.05 11.43
N LYS A 596 9.86 41.25 12.76
CA LYS A 596 11.03 41.77 13.50
C LYS A 596 12.25 40.87 13.36
N LEU A 597 12.05 39.56 13.25
CA LEU A 597 13.09 38.59 12.97
C LEU A 597 13.45 38.51 11.47
N GLY A 598 12.89 39.34 10.57
CA GLY A 598 13.18 39.28 9.13
C GLY A 598 12.58 38.06 8.42
N ILE A 599 11.53 37.48 9.00
CA ILE A 599 10.76 36.37 8.43
C ILE A 599 9.32 36.87 8.29
N ASP A 600 8.88 37.21 7.09
CA ASP A 600 7.46 37.50 6.87
C ASP A 600 6.62 36.21 6.86
N ASP A 601 5.30 36.36 6.88
CA ASP A 601 4.36 35.23 6.93
C ASP A 601 4.49 34.31 5.71
N GLU A 602 4.80 34.85 4.53
CA GLU A 602 5.00 34.06 3.31
C GLU A 602 6.26 33.20 3.40
N LYS A 603 7.38 33.78 3.84
CA LYS A 603 8.63 33.06 4.08
C LYS A 603 8.44 32.00 5.15
N PHE A 604 7.72 32.31 6.24
CA PHE A 604 7.43 31.35 7.30
C PHE A 604 6.58 30.17 6.80
N LYS A 605 5.51 30.45 6.04
CA LYS A 605 4.69 29.41 5.39
C LYS A 605 5.53 28.51 4.49
N ASN A 606 6.43 29.08 3.68
CA ASN A 606 7.30 28.32 2.79
C ASN A 606 8.27 27.43 3.58
N ILE A 607 8.81 27.91 4.70
CA ILE A 607 9.62 27.09 5.62
C ILE A 607 8.79 25.92 6.17
N LEU A 608 7.55 26.16 6.61
CA LEU A 608 6.68 25.08 7.11
C LEU A 608 6.36 24.04 6.02
N LEU A 609 6.15 24.48 4.77
CA LEU A 609 5.97 23.58 3.64
C LEU A 609 7.21 22.72 3.44
N GLN A 610 8.41 23.30 3.44
CA GLN A 610 9.66 22.55 3.34
C GLN A 610 9.85 21.55 4.48
N LEU A 611 9.52 21.93 5.72
CA LEU A 611 9.57 21.05 6.90
C LEU A 611 8.54 19.91 6.83
N SER A 612 7.43 20.12 6.12
CA SER A 612 6.35 19.13 5.97
C SER A 612 6.66 18.04 4.93
N GLU A 613 7.55 18.33 3.99
CA GLU A 613 7.85 17.42 2.89
C GLU A 613 8.56 16.15 3.38
N PRO A 614 8.12 14.95 2.92
CA PRO A 614 8.83 13.72 3.21
C PRO A 614 10.22 13.74 2.55
N ARG A 615 11.11 12.86 3.03
CA ARG A 615 12.42 12.66 2.39
C ARG A 615 12.21 12.35 0.90
N LYS A 616 12.92 13.07 0.02
CA LYS A 616 12.91 12.80 -1.41
C LYS A 616 13.39 11.37 -1.65
N LYS A 617 12.61 10.58 -2.39
CA LYS A 617 13.07 9.27 -2.86
C LYS A 617 14.20 9.45 -3.87
N VAL A 618 15.12 8.48 -3.93
CA VAL A 618 16.26 8.46 -4.85
C VAL A 618 16.04 7.37 -5.90
N LEU A 619 16.72 7.48 -7.05
CA LEU A 619 16.76 6.41 -8.05
C LEU A 619 17.40 5.15 -7.46
N SER A 620 16.68 4.04 -7.51
CA SER A 620 17.16 2.71 -7.12
C SER A 620 17.02 1.70 -8.27
N ASP A 621 17.82 0.64 -8.23
CA ASP A 621 17.81 -0.37 -9.29
C ASP A 621 16.50 -1.17 -9.29
N GLY A 622 16.09 -1.63 -10.46
CA GLY A 622 14.88 -2.46 -10.65
C GLY A 622 13.57 -1.68 -10.69
N ILE A 623 13.55 -0.37 -10.42
CA ILE A 623 12.31 0.44 -10.43
C ILE A 623 11.61 0.36 -11.81
N SER A 624 10.32 0.05 -11.80
CA SER A 624 9.48 0.16 -13.00
C SER A 624 9.38 1.61 -13.47
N CYS A 625 9.43 1.82 -14.78
CA CYS A 625 9.47 3.14 -15.37
C CYS A 625 8.39 3.26 -16.45
N ARG A 626 7.68 4.39 -16.49
CA ARG A 626 6.72 4.69 -17.57
C ARG A 626 6.65 6.17 -17.91
N PHE A 627 6.23 6.45 -19.13
CA PHE A 627 5.87 7.79 -19.56
C PHE A 627 4.45 8.15 -19.15
N VAL A 628 4.20 9.43 -18.92
CA VAL A 628 2.87 9.94 -18.62
C VAL A 628 2.02 10.01 -19.88
N GLU A 629 0.75 9.62 -19.75
CA GLU A 629 -0.21 9.59 -20.85
C GLU A 629 -0.90 10.94 -21.07
N GLU A 630 -1.24 11.67 -19.99
CA GLU A 630 -2.06 12.89 -20.08
C GLU A 630 -1.66 13.97 -19.06
N PHE A 631 -0.54 14.70 -19.24
CA PHE A 631 -0.23 15.85 -18.38
C PHE A 631 0.64 16.95 -18.98
N TYR A 632 1.10 16.80 -20.22
CA TYR A 632 2.01 17.77 -20.83
C TYR A 632 1.21 18.81 -21.61
N ASP A 633 1.35 20.10 -21.25
CA ASP A 633 0.93 21.22 -22.10
C ASP A 633 2.12 21.68 -22.94
N PRO A 634 2.19 21.30 -24.23
CA PRO A 634 3.32 21.63 -25.07
C PRO A 634 3.47 23.13 -25.33
N SER A 635 2.42 23.92 -25.08
CA SER A 635 2.45 25.36 -25.27
C SER A 635 3.27 26.10 -24.21
N GLN A 636 3.48 25.49 -23.03
CA GLN A 636 4.18 26.13 -21.90
C GLN A 636 5.66 25.75 -21.77
N GLY A 637 6.13 24.74 -22.50
CA GLY A 637 7.55 24.41 -22.61
C GLY A 637 8.27 24.27 -21.26
N VAL A 638 9.32 25.07 -21.03
CA VAL A 638 10.13 25.04 -19.80
C VAL A 638 9.33 25.48 -18.56
N ASP A 639 8.31 26.32 -18.72
CA ASP A 639 7.50 26.78 -17.58
C ASP A 639 6.60 25.66 -17.03
N ASP A 640 6.13 24.74 -17.90
CA ASP A 640 5.46 23.52 -17.46
C ASP A 640 6.42 22.61 -16.68
N ALA A 641 7.67 22.49 -17.17
CA ALA A 641 8.71 21.75 -16.47
C ALA A 641 9.00 22.31 -15.07
N ARG A 642 9.07 23.64 -14.93
CA ARG A 642 9.19 24.31 -13.63
C ARG A 642 8.01 24.00 -12.72
N ASN A 643 6.79 23.96 -13.25
CA ASN A 643 5.60 23.62 -12.47
C ASN A 643 5.66 22.17 -11.97
N ILE A 644 6.11 21.22 -12.80
CA ILE A 644 6.31 19.83 -12.41
C ILE A 644 7.40 19.73 -11.33
N VAL A 645 8.53 20.43 -11.49
CA VAL A 645 9.63 20.47 -10.50
C VAL A 645 9.18 20.99 -9.14
N LYS A 646 8.32 22.01 -9.11
CA LYS A 646 7.75 22.55 -7.88
C LYS A 646 6.74 21.62 -7.22
N ARG A 647 6.05 20.78 -8.00
CA ARG A 647 4.91 19.97 -7.53
C ARG A 647 5.30 18.54 -7.15
N GLU A 648 6.18 17.91 -7.92
CA GLU A 648 6.48 16.47 -7.85
C GLU A 648 7.85 16.19 -7.20
N ASN A 649 8.05 14.95 -6.76
CA ASN A 649 9.34 14.50 -6.24
C ASN A 649 10.32 14.24 -7.41
N VAL A 650 10.88 15.32 -7.97
CA VAL A 650 11.86 15.25 -9.07
C VAL A 650 13.22 14.81 -8.54
N VAL A 651 13.74 13.74 -9.15
CA VAL A 651 15.04 13.15 -8.85
C VAL A 651 16.10 13.46 -9.90
N GLY A 652 15.68 13.87 -11.10
CA GLY A 652 16.58 14.37 -12.12
C GLY A 652 15.85 14.81 -13.38
N VAL A 653 16.61 15.41 -14.28
CA VAL A 653 16.14 15.88 -15.59
C VAL A 653 17.13 15.40 -16.65
N ILE A 654 16.62 14.71 -17.65
CA ILE A 654 17.37 14.39 -18.87
C ILE A 654 17.11 15.49 -19.87
N LEU A 655 18.16 16.05 -20.45
CA LEU A 655 18.10 17.06 -21.50
C LEU A 655 18.69 16.47 -22.78
N PHE A 656 18.02 16.72 -23.91
CA PHE A 656 18.51 16.29 -25.21
C PHE A 656 18.14 17.28 -26.31
N TYR A 657 18.95 17.27 -27.38
CA TYR A 657 18.96 18.30 -28.40
C TYR A 657 18.89 17.69 -29.82
N PRO A 658 17.74 17.13 -30.25
CA PRO A 658 17.62 16.59 -31.59
C PRO A 658 17.82 17.70 -32.63
N HIS A 659 18.72 17.43 -33.57
CA HIS A 659 19.07 18.36 -34.64
C HIS A 659 19.24 17.61 -35.96
N ASP A 660 18.77 18.22 -37.04
CA ASP A 660 18.93 17.69 -38.39
C ASP A 660 20.28 18.16 -38.95
N TYR A 661 21.23 17.24 -39.05
CA TYR A 661 22.55 17.48 -39.64
C TYR A 661 22.61 17.08 -41.12
N SER A 662 21.48 16.82 -41.77
CA SER A 662 21.46 16.47 -43.20
C SER A 662 21.83 17.68 -44.08
N GLU A 663 22.37 17.42 -45.27
CA GLU A 663 22.77 18.48 -46.21
C GLU A 663 21.58 19.35 -46.68
N ASN A 664 20.35 18.86 -46.51
CA ASN A 664 19.11 19.56 -46.85
C ASN A 664 18.46 20.29 -45.66
N ALA A 665 19.09 20.24 -44.47
CA ALA A 665 18.57 20.88 -43.27
C ALA A 665 18.49 22.40 -43.45
N ASN A 666 17.41 23.01 -42.94
CA ASN A 666 17.29 24.46 -42.95
C ASN A 666 18.37 25.06 -42.02
N PRO A 667 19.31 25.87 -42.53
CA PRO A 667 20.43 26.39 -41.73
C PRO A 667 19.99 27.32 -40.59
N ASN A 668 18.75 27.78 -40.59
CA ASN A 668 18.16 28.59 -39.51
C ASN A 668 17.36 27.76 -38.49
N HIS A 669 17.28 26.43 -38.63
CA HIS A 669 16.56 25.57 -37.71
C HIS A 669 17.40 25.34 -36.44
N GLN A 670 16.91 25.80 -35.29
CA GLN A 670 17.60 25.55 -34.01
C GLN A 670 17.29 24.12 -33.50
N PRO A 671 18.23 23.47 -32.78
CA PRO A 671 17.98 22.17 -32.18
C PRO A 671 16.77 22.22 -31.26
N LEU A 672 15.89 21.21 -31.35
CA LEU A 672 14.74 21.15 -30.46
C LEU A 672 15.23 20.92 -29.04
N ARG A 673 15.04 21.89 -28.15
CA ARG A 673 15.43 21.73 -26.75
C ARG A 673 14.36 20.95 -26.02
N ASN A 674 14.64 19.68 -25.78
CA ASN A 674 13.73 18.74 -25.17
C ASN A 674 14.32 18.19 -23.88
N GLY A 675 13.47 17.52 -23.13
CA GLY A 675 13.93 16.76 -21.99
C GLY A 675 12.83 15.95 -21.37
N ILE A 676 13.22 15.19 -20.36
CA ILE A 676 12.35 14.33 -19.59
C ILE A 676 12.60 14.65 -18.13
N ILE A 677 11.56 15.06 -17.42
CA ILE A 677 11.60 15.22 -15.97
C ILE A 677 11.33 13.85 -15.36
N ILE A 678 12.25 13.43 -14.50
CA ILE A 678 12.20 12.14 -13.85
C ILE A 678 11.69 12.36 -12.43
N THR A 679 10.57 11.73 -12.12
CA THR A 679 9.98 11.76 -10.79
C THR A 679 9.87 10.36 -10.21
N VAL A 680 9.86 10.26 -8.89
CA VAL A 680 9.64 8.99 -8.20
C VAL A 680 8.41 9.11 -7.31
N THR A 681 7.44 8.22 -7.53
CA THR A 681 6.19 8.18 -6.76
C THR A 681 6.36 7.49 -5.42
N ASP A 682 5.34 7.61 -4.57
CA ASP A 682 5.30 6.91 -3.29
C ASP A 682 5.28 5.38 -3.42
N PHE A 683 5.06 4.84 -4.62
CA PHE A 683 5.03 3.42 -4.96
C PHE A 683 6.32 2.90 -5.60
N ASP A 684 7.42 3.67 -5.53
CA ASP A 684 8.71 3.30 -6.12
C ASP A 684 8.64 3.03 -7.62
N GLU A 685 7.81 3.83 -8.31
CA GLU A 685 7.72 3.89 -9.76
C GLU A 685 8.36 5.20 -10.27
N ILE A 686 9.15 5.10 -11.35
CA ILE A 686 9.65 6.25 -12.07
C ILE A 686 8.60 6.71 -13.08
N ILE A 687 8.17 7.96 -12.94
CA ILE A 687 7.27 8.63 -13.88
C ILE A 687 8.05 9.67 -14.66
N LEU A 688 8.03 9.51 -15.98
CA LEU A 688 8.74 10.34 -16.94
C LEU A 688 7.76 11.33 -17.56
N TYR A 689 8.01 12.61 -17.34
CA TYR A 689 7.27 13.69 -17.95
C TYR A 689 8.08 14.22 -19.15
N PRO A 690 7.75 13.80 -20.38
CA PRO A 690 8.42 14.35 -21.55
C PRO A 690 7.97 15.80 -21.72
N TYR A 691 8.92 16.71 -21.88
CA TYR A 691 8.64 18.03 -22.41
C TYR A 691 9.25 18.13 -23.82
N LEU A 692 8.36 18.04 -24.81
CA LEU A 692 8.71 18.17 -26.23
C LEU A 692 8.55 19.63 -26.66
N GLY A 693 9.67 20.32 -26.90
CA GLY A 693 9.71 21.68 -27.40
C GLY A 693 9.17 21.76 -28.83
N TYR A 694 8.05 22.46 -29.01
CA TYR A 694 7.47 22.71 -30.33
C TYR A 694 8.24 23.79 -31.09
N ILE A 695 8.42 23.62 -32.39
CA ILE A 695 9.02 24.62 -33.29
C ILE A 695 8.25 25.94 -33.16
N GLY A 696 8.93 26.99 -32.68
CA GLY A 696 8.35 28.33 -32.51
C GLY A 696 7.86 28.72 -31.11
N LEU A 697 7.99 27.84 -30.10
CA LEU A 697 7.57 28.13 -28.71
C LEU A 697 8.72 28.54 -27.76
N HIS A 698 8.35 29.05 -26.58
CA HIS A 698 9.24 29.64 -25.55
C HIS A 698 10.44 28.76 -25.12
N SER A 699 10.34 27.44 -25.31
CA SER A 699 11.36 26.44 -24.96
C SER A 699 12.68 26.54 -25.75
N HIS A 700 12.73 27.25 -26.88
CA HIS A 700 13.93 27.34 -27.73
C HIS A 700 14.97 28.37 -27.28
N LYS A 701 14.66 29.22 -26.30
CA LYS A 701 15.57 30.30 -25.88
C LYS A 701 16.72 29.78 -24.99
N PRO A 702 18.01 29.99 -25.38
CA PRO A 702 19.21 29.74 -24.56
C PRO A 702 19.12 30.15 -23.10
N SER A 703 18.62 31.35 -22.84
CA SER A 703 18.60 31.96 -21.51
C SER A 703 17.71 31.20 -20.53
N TYR A 704 16.53 30.73 -20.97
CA TYR A 704 15.55 30.07 -20.11
C TYR A 704 16.03 28.69 -19.65
N LEU A 705 16.68 27.93 -20.54
CA LEU A 705 17.27 26.65 -20.16
C LEU A 705 18.45 26.83 -19.20
N THR A 706 19.23 27.90 -19.36
CA THR A 706 20.35 28.22 -18.47
C THR A 706 19.85 28.59 -17.07
N GLU A 707 18.79 29.41 -17.01
CA GLU A 707 18.11 29.75 -15.76
C GLU A 707 17.52 28.51 -15.08
N PHE A 708 16.82 27.66 -15.83
CA PHE A 708 16.26 26.42 -15.32
C PHE A 708 17.33 25.45 -14.79
N LYS A 709 18.46 25.26 -15.49
CA LYS A 709 19.60 24.46 -15.00
C LYS A 709 20.12 24.99 -13.67
N LYS A 710 20.20 26.32 -13.50
CA LYS A 710 20.60 26.94 -12.24
C LYS A 710 19.58 26.68 -11.12
N GLU A 711 18.29 26.84 -11.40
CA GLU A 711 17.21 26.53 -10.46
C GLU A 711 17.23 25.06 -10.00
N LEU A 712 17.55 24.12 -10.90
CA LEU A 712 17.69 22.70 -10.59
C LEU A 712 18.93 22.44 -9.71
N SER A 713 20.05 23.08 -10.02
CA SER A 713 21.29 22.98 -9.24
C SER A 713 21.10 23.52 -7.82
N ASP A 714 20.41 24.65 -7.65
CA ASP A 714 20.09 25.24 -6.34
C ASP A 714 19.22 24.29 -5.48
N GLN A 715 18.48 23.38 -6.13
CA GLN A 715 17.63 22.37 -5.48
C GLN A 715 18.29 20.99 -5.37
N ASN A 716 19.58 20.86 -5.71
CA ASN A 716 20.32 19.60 -5.79
C ASN A 716 19.64 18.54 -6.69
N ILE A 717 19.03 18.96 -7.80
CA ILE A 717 18.42 18.06 -8.78
C ILE A 717 19.45 17.75 -9.88
N LEU A 718 19.65 16.47 -10.17
CA LEU A 718 20.59 16.00 -11.19
C LEU A 718 20.13 16.40 -12.59
N VAL A 719 21.06 16.88 -13.41
CA VAL A 719 20.84 17.17 -14.83
C VAL A 719 21.77 16.27 -15.65
N TYR A 720 21.20 15.46 -16.52
CA TYR A 720 21.95 14.61 -17.45
C TYR A 720 21.70 15.10 -18.88
N GLU A 721 22.78 15.47 -19.57
CA GLU A 721 22.72 15.91 -20.97
C GLU A 721 23.13 14.77 -21.90
N VAL A 722 22.29 14.50 -22.90
CA VAL A 722 22.57 13.52 -23.97
C VAL A 722 23.42 14.21 -25.04
N GLU A 723 24.68 13.80 -25.16
CA GLU A 723 25.66 14.40 -26.08
C GLU A 723 25.79 13.64 -27.43
N ASP A 724 25.06 12.54 -27.63
CA ASP A 724 25.16 11.73 -28.85
C ASP A 724 24.37 12.34 -30.02
N GLU A 725 25.07 13.05 -30.90
CA GLU A 725 24.50 13.66 -32.11
C GLU A 725 24.02 12.63 -33.15
N ASN A 726 24.57 11.42 -33.16
CA ASN A 726 24.19 10.39 -34.13
C ASN A 726 22.87 9.71 -33.77
N LEU A 727 22.46 9.79 -32.50
CA LEU A 727 21.26 9.16 -31.97
C LEU A 727 19.99 9.59 -32.72
N TRP A 728 19.97 10.83 -33.21
CA TRP A 728 18.78 11.45 -33.79
C TRP A 728 18.71 11.35 -35.32
N LYS A 729 19.77 10.87 -35.99
CA LYS A 729 19.88 10.88 -37.46
C LYS A 729 18.67 10.21 -38.13
N GLY A 730 18.31 9.02 -37.67
CA GLY A 730 17.16 8.26 -38.20
C GLY A 730 15.79 8.96 -38.04
N CYS A 731 15.66 9.94 -37.13
CA CYS A 731 14.42 10.68 -36.96
C CYS A 731 14.14 11.64 -38.13
N PHE A 732 15.19 12.12 -38.81
CA PHE A 732 15.13 13.17 -39.83
C PHE A 732 15.24 12.64 -41.29
N GLU A 733 15.39 11.33 -41.50
CA GLU A 733 15.74 10.75 -42.81
C GLU A 733 14.61 10.76 -43.88
N LYS A 734 13.36 11.13 -43.56
CA LYS A 734 12.21 11.31 -44.49
C LYS A 734 11.14 12.21 -43.87
N ASP A 735 10.37 12.93 -44.72
CA ASP A 735 9.19 13.78 -44.46
C ASP A 735 8.87 14.00 -42.95
N ASN A 736 8.86 15.27 -42.51
CA ASN A 736 8.68 15.68 -41.10
C ASN A 736 7.31 15.31 -40.47
N LYS A 737 6.47 14.53 -41.16
CA LYS A 737 5.32 13.88 -40.56
C LYS A 737 5.82 12.91 -39.49
N ASP A 738 5.24 13.03 -38.29
CA ASP A 738 5.48 12.15 -37.15
C ASP A 738 6.88 12.24 -36.50
N LEU A 739 7.60 13.36 -36.67
CA LEU A 739 8.89 13.62 -36.01
C LEU A 739 8.83 13.43 -34.48
N LYS A 740 7.71 13.83 -33.87
CA LYS A 740 7.44 13.68 -32.44
C LYS A 740 7.51 12.21 -32.00
N ASP A 741 6.85 11.33 -32.76
CA ASP A 741 6.74 9.91 -32.42
C ASP A 741 8.09 9.21 -32.62
N LYS A 742 8.84 9.57 -33.68
CA LYS A 742 10.20 9.07 -33.91
C LYS A 742 11.16 9.45 -32.78
N ILE A 743 11.14 10.70 -32.32
CA ILE A 743 11.95 11.16 -31.18
C ILE A 743 11.54 10.43 -29.90
N PHE A 744 10.24 10.24 -29.69
CA PHE A 744 9.71 9.55 -28.52
C PHE A 744 10.09 8.06 -28.49
N ASP A 745 10.11 7.39 -29.63
CA ASP A 745 10.55 5.99 -29.72
C ASP A 745 12.04 5.81 -29.44
N VAL A 746 12.89 6.73 -29.90
CA VAL A 746 14.30 6.78 -29.49
C VAL A 746 14.40 6.93 -27.97
N CYS A 747 13.63 7.86 -27.38
CA CYS A 747 13.60 8.03 -25.93
C CYS A 747 13.19 6.75 -25.20
N LYS A 748 12.16 6.02 -25.66
CA LYS A 748 11.73 4.75 -25.04
C LYS A 748 12.84 3.70 -25.03
N ASN A 749 13.62 3.61 -26.11
CA ASN A 749 14.71 2.64 -26.23
C ASN A 749 15.88 2.99 -25.32
N GLU A 750 16.17 4.28 -25.16
CA GLU A 750 17.36 4.78 -24.48
C GLU A 750 17.16 5.08 -22.99
N ILE A 751 15.91 5.22 -22.54
CA ILE A 751 15.62 5.72 -21.20
C ILE A 751 16.22 4.88 -20.07
N LYS A 752 16.27 3.55 -20.24
CA LYS A 752 16.88 2.66 -19.25
C LYS A 752 18.38 2.93 -19.11
N ARG A 753 19.08 3.15 -20.23
CA ARG A 753 20.51 3.50 -20.25
C ARG A 753 20.73 4.87 -19.60
N TRP A 754 19.94 5.88 -19.97
CA TRP A 754 20.08 7.22 -19.40
C TRP A 754 19.80 7.27 -17.89
N LEU A 755 18.78 6.56 -17.41
CA LEU A 755 18.50 6.44 -15.98
C LEU A 755 19.65 5.77 -15.22
N TYR A 756 20.23 4.71 -15.80
CA TYR A 756 21.39 4.02 -15.24
C TYR A 756 22.59 4.99 -15.16
N GLU A 757 22.94 5.65 -16.26
CA GLU A 757 24.08 6.58 -16.29
C GLU A 757 23.90 7.77 -15.33
N MET A 758 22.70 8.34 -15.26
CA MET A 758 22.40 9.45 -14.35
C MET A 758 22.59 9.06 -12.88
N LYS A 759 22.21 7.82 -12.52
CA LYS A 759 22.45 7.28 -11.17
C LYS A 759 23.94 7.17 -10.85
N TYR A 760 24.75 6.61 -11.75
CA TYR A 760 26.18 6.39 -11.50
C TYR A 760 27.02 7.68 -11.55
N LYS A 761 26.60 8.68 -12.33
CA LYS A 761 27.21 10.02 -12.31
C LYS A 761 26.93 10.77 -10.99
N SER A 762 25.87 10.42 -10.26
CA SER A 762 25.55 11.03 -8.95
C SER A 762 26.40 10.51 -7.78
N ASN A 763 27.07 9.36 -7.94
CA ASN A 763 27.91 8.72 -6.91
C ASN A 763 29.41 9.00 -7.08
N ARG A 764 29.77 9.89 -8.01
CA ARG A 764 31.12 10.45 -8.22
C ARG A 764 31.07 11.93 -7.92
#